data_AF-A0A8H3BFC8-F1
#
_entry.id   AF-A0A8H3BFC8-F1
#
_cell.length_a   1.000
_cell.length_b   1.000
_cell.length_c   1.000
_cell.angle_alpha   90.00
_cell.angle_beta   90.00
_cell.angle_gamma   90.00
#
_symmetry.space_group_name_H-M   'P 1'
#
loop_
_entity.id
_entity.type
_entity.pdbx_description
1 polymer ?
#
loop_
_entity_poly.entity_id
_entity_poly.type
_entity_poly.pdbx_seq_one_letter_code
_entity_poly.pdbx_strand_id
1 'polypeptide(L)'
;MGASHISAENKTRISTWGKFGVPLLRAAAMATMVGGVVASPNTARDESHSWPSDPFRPSNPSPTSVRPDRPRIIAPAYKWDTLSSLIQTNTYLNNWNNTIFENAQTYYDQPVKSYFVDGGNGVLDIAREIKMRVKTWAYAYRITKDTKWVDRSWMELQASGNGTSPFGEHGNNWYTAHFLDVAEFTAAFAIGYDWMYDAWTPQQRESIMWSIINLGLQWGVKSYNDQSSHWSYGWWQNVNGNWNCVCNGGLTLGALAILGDDPTGTAETMLGLTIPNAQKNCVLAPSSDGTWSETPNYWYFGTTAHSEISSALLTATGSTYDLTPSTFGLTALYHMHIYGPIGQFDYGDTGPNKFSTTANSMMFYGSYFNEPRYTLFQRDRPDAGEPWSMFWYDPSANSAFWDGMPLDHYFDNDLDQWAAMRSSWTDNNAVYVGIKAGKHVGHQTHGDLDAGTFVLDAMGQRWAGELGNGDYLSDGYFSSEGQDSRRWLYYRKRTEGQNTLVVNNDNQNVWAQPSIRYDSTGDKQGPNTDYTAGRQSTAFFIADLTSTYNGQNIKRGVRLINGRKQILLQDDLSGVTQSVEWRMHTNATIAIDDAKTTATLTLGGQTMQVKLINVGSGVGFSIKEAVRAPTDPALPANQVDQPNPGVMVLCVSLAQGTTQSLQVLFNPQWSGMSASDFRTPPSVRLDDWSLTSHN
;
A
#
# COMPACT_ATOMS: atom_id res chain seq x y z
N MET A 1 -42.45 -6.14 20.18
CA MET A 1 -42.27 -4.79 19.57
C MET A 1 -41.33 -4.02 20.47
N GLY A 2 -40.17 -3.63 19.95
CA GLY A 2 -39.09 -3.02 20.73
C GLY A 2 -37.73 -3.41 20.19
N ALA A 3 -37.49 -3.20 18.89
CA ALA A 3 -36.16 -3.24 18.32
C ALA A 3 -35.53 -1.87 18.58
N SER A 4 -34.53 -1.81 19.46
CA SER A 4 -33.74 -0.62 19.70
C SER A 4 -32.89 -0.34 18.46
N HIS A 5 -33.27 0.70 17.71
CA HIS A 5 -32.42 1.34 16.72
C HIS A 5 -31.14 1.84 17.39
N ILE A 6 -30.03 1.12 17.16
CA ILE A 6 -28.70 1.68 17.38
C ILE A 6 -28.37 2.47 16.12
N SER A 7 -28.23 3.78 16.30
CA SER A 7 -28.00 4.77 15.25
C SER A 7 -26.68 4.51 14.52
N ALA A 8 -26.68 4.82 13.22
CA ALA A 8 -25.56 4.76 12.30
C ALA A 8 -24.47 5.82 12.57
N GLU A 9 -24.35 6.35 13.79
CA GLU A 9 -23.48 7.50 14.11
C GLU A 9 -22.05 7.14 14.58
N ASN A 10 -21.67 5.86 14.62
CA ASN A 10 -20.35 5.44 15.11
C ASN A 10 -19.32 5.05 14.02
N LYS A 11 -19.62 5.27 12.73
CA LYS A 11 -18.71 4.97 11.60
C LYS A 11 -17.93 6.19 11.08
N THR A 12 -17.58 7.12 11.96
CA THR A 12 -16.55 8.16 11.70
C THR A 12 -15.25 7.87 12.45
N ARG A 13 -14.89 6.58 12.64
CA ARG A 13 -13.52 6.22 12.97
C ARG A 13 -12.69 6.28 11.70
N ILE A 14 -12.21 7.50 11.47
CA ILE A 14 -11.12 7.90 10.57
C ILE A 14 -10.10 6.77 10.50
N SER A 15 -9.81 6.30 9.28
CA SER A 15 -8.68 5.41 9.03
C SER A 15 -7.45 5.98 9.74
N THR A 16 -6.53 5.14 10.20
CA THR A 16 -5.26 5.61 10.80
C THR A 16 -4.39 6.45 9.84
N TRP A 17 -4.84 6.62 8.59
CA TRP A 17 -4.42 7.64 7.63
C TRP A 17 -5.33 8.87 7.76
N GLY A 18 -4.76 9.97 8.27
CA GLY A 18 -5.31 11.31 8.13
C GLY A 18 -5.59 11.68 6.68
N LYS A 19 -6.39 12.73 6.50
CA LYS A 19 -7.20 13.09 5.32
C LYS A 19 -6.52 13.14 3.92
N PHE A 20 -5.23 12.85 3.75
CA PHE A 20 -4.51 12.79 2.48
C PHE A 20 -3.34 11.79 2.53
N GLY A 21 -3.54 10.61 3.13
CA GLY A 21 -2.45 9.64 3.29
C GLY A 21 -1.38 10.09 4.30
N VAL A 22 -1.69 11.07 5.14
CA VAL A 22 -0.83 11.50 6.26
C VAL A 22 -1.10 10.54 7.42
N PRO A 23 -0.16 9.71 7.90
CA PRO A 23 -0.40 8.90 9.09
C PRO A 23 -0.86 9.80 10.25
N LEU A 24 -1.98 9.48 10.89
CA LEU A 24 -2.33 10.03 12.21
C LEU A 24 -1.48 9.35 13.28
N LEU A 25 -0.16 9.42 13.11
CA LEU A 25 0.80 9.13 14.15
C LEU A 25 1.48 10.45 14.45
N ARG A 26 1.21 10.95 15.66
CA ARG A 26 1.94 12.08 16.22
C ARG A 26 3.44 11.81 16.04
N ALA A 27 4.07 12.58 15.16
CA ALA A 27 5.52 12.63 14.99
C ALA A 27 6.19 13.29 16.20
N ALA A 28 5.99 12.70 17.38
CA ALA A 28 6.54 13.15 18.64
C ALA A 28 7.16 11.96 19.38
N ALA A 29 8.03 11.19 18.69
CA ALA A 29 8.96 10.26 19.34
C ALA A 29 10.08 9.66 18.44
N MET A 30 10.15 9.93 17.13
CA MET A 30 11.22 9.33 16.29
C MET A 30 12.49 10.20 16.14
N ALA A 31 12.49 11.43 16.65
CA ALA A 31 13.66 12.32 16.57
C ALA A 31 14.83 11.91 17.50
N THR A 32 14.68 10.87 18.33
CA THR A 32 15.67 10.51 19.37
C THR A 32 16.38 9.17 19.16
N MET A 33 16.19 8.49 18.03
CA MET A 33 16.88 7.22 17.73
C MET A 33 17.89 7.32 16.55
N VAL A 34 18.06 8.50 15.96
CA VAL A 34 19.08 8.77 14.92
C VAL A 34 20.44 9.15 15.56
N GLY A 35 20.52 9.13 16.89
CA GLY A 35 21.71 9.48 17.67
C GLY A 35 22.69 8.33 17.80
N GLY A 36 23.47 8.07 16.75
CA GLY A 36 24.81 7.51 16.90
C GLY A 36 24.99 6.05 16.49
N VAL A 37 24.98 5.78 15.19
CA VAL A 37 26.02 5.00 14.50
C VAL A 37 26.03 5.49 13.05
N VAL A 38 26.92 6.43 12.72
CA VAL A 38 27.34 6.61 11.32
C VAL A 38 28.36 5.51 11.07
N ALA A 39 27.88 4.32 10.70
CA ALA A 39 28.74 3.26 10.23
C ALA A 39 29.27 3.62 8.82
N SER A 40 30.48 3.15 8.53
CA SER A 40 31.17 3.35 7.26
C SER A 40 30.36 2.84 6.05
N PRO A 41 30.70 3.24 4.81
CA PRO A 41 29.86 3.11 3.60
C PRO A 41 29.70 1.68 3.05
N ASN A 42 29.92 0.65 3.85
CA ASN A 42 29.74 -0.72 3.43
C ASN A 42 28.41 -1.27 3.96
N THR A 43 27.86 -2.19 3.19
CA THR A 43 26.84 -3.19 3.52
C THR A 43 27.25 -4.09 4.70
N ALA A 44 27.85 -3.52 5.75
CA ALA A 44 28.47 -4.22 6.85
C ALA A 44 27.38 -4.83 7.72
N ARG A 45 27.22 -6.14 7.59
CA ARG A 45 26.50 -6.96 8.57
C ARG A 45 27.34 -7.02 9.84
N ASP A 46 26.75 -6.67 10.97
CA ASP A 46 27.34 -6.99 12.26
C ASP A 46 27.03 -8.46 12.60
N GLU A 47 27.95 -9.37 12.28
CA GLU A 47 27.79 -10.80 12.49
C GLU A 47 27.51 -11.16 13.96
N SER A 48 27.93 -10.32 14.92
CA SER A 48 27.67 -10.55 16.35
C SER A 48 26.19 -10.42 16.74
N HIS A 49 25.38 -9.80 15.87
CA HIS A 49 23.94 -9.62 16.03
C HIS A 49 23.14 -10.41 14.97
N SER A 50 23.74 -11.41 14.32
CA SER A 50 23.07 -12.22 13.30
C SER A 50 22.18 -13.31 13.90
N TRP A 51 21.14 -13.71 13.17
CA TRP A 51 20.41 -14.93 13.49
C TRP A 51 21.33 -16.16 13.37
N PRO A 52 21.20 -17.17 14.25
CA PRO A 52 21.86 -18.45 14.06
C PRO A 52 21.42 -19.10 12.74
N SER A 53 22.30 -19.93 12.20
CA SER A 53 21.99 -20.74 11.03
C SER A 53 20.82 -21.69 11.29
N ASP A 54 19.87 -21.73 10.36
CA ASP A 54 18.75 -22.70 10.43
C ASP A 54 19.30 -24.14 10.46
N PRO A 55 19.04 -24.92 11.52
CA PRO A 55 19.50 -26.31 11.63
C PRO A 55 18.71 -27.26 10.72
N PHE A 56 17.53 -26.87 10.23
CA PHE A 56 16.69 -27.69 9.36
C PHE A 56 16.91 -27.33 7.89
N ARG A 57 17.80 -28.08 7.22
CA ARG A 57 18.15 -27.88 5.81
C ARG A 57 18.05 -29.20 5.04
N PRO A 58 16.84 -29.70 4.75
CA PRO A 58 16.68 -30.94 4.01
C PRO A 58 17.30 -30.82 2.62
N SER A 59 18.05 -31.84 2.19
CA SER A 59 18.68 -31.86 0.86
C SER A 59 17.67 -31.99 -0.28
N ASN A 60 16.48 -32.52 0.00
CA ASN A 60 15.37 -32.65 -0.93
C ASN A 60 14.08 -32.20 -0.22
N PRO A 61 13.82 -30.87 -0.16
CA PRO A 61 12.64 -30.33 0.51
C PRO A 61 11.36 -30.84 -0.16
N SER A 62 10.35 -31.17 0.65
CA SER A 62 9.02 -31.57 0.19
C SER A 62 7.96 -30.76 0.93
N PRO A 63 6.91 -30.25 0.24
CA PRO A 63 5.84 -29.49 0.90
C PRO A 63 5.17 -30.28 2.03
N THR A 64 5.18 -31.61 1.94
CA THR A 64 4.53 -32.51 2.89
C THR A 64 5.50 -33.08 3.95
N SER A 65 6.76 -32.64 3.96
CA SER A 65 7.77 -33.04 4.95
C SER A 65 8.27 -31.82 5.70
N VAL A 66 7.67 -31.60 6.86
CA VAL A 66 7.98 -30.46 7.75
C VAL A 66 9.00 -30.82 8.81
N ARG A 67 9.69 -29.81 9.33
CA ARG A 67 10.58 -29.96 10.48
C ARG A 67 9.86 -30.56 11.69
N PRO A 68 10.56 -31.37 12.51
CA PRO A 68 9.93 -32.12 13.61
C PRO A 68 9.60 -31.25 14.83
N ASP A 69 10.29 -30.13 15.01
CA ASP A 69 10.13 -29.23 16.15
C ASP A 69 9.16 -28.09 15.86
N ARG A 70 8.48 -27.60 16.90
CA ARG A 70 7.54 -26.48 16.83
C ARG A 70 8.02 -25.31 17.69
N PRO A 71 7.72 -24.06 17.29
CA PRO A 71 6.94 -23.67 16.12
C PRO A 71 7.75 -23.84 14.85
N ARG A 72 7.04 -23.92 13.72
CA ARG A 72 7.61 -24.13 12.40
C ARG A 72 7.15 -23.12 11.37
N ILE A 73 5.99 -22.47 11.53
CA ILE A 73 5.54 -21.44 10.59
C ILE A 73 6.07 -20.06 11.00
N ILE A 74 6.79 -19.39 10.08
CA ILE A 74 7.34 -18.02 10.16
C ILE A 74 8.46 -17.85 11.21
N ALA A 75 8.24 -18.30 12.44
CA ALA A 75 9.15 -18.19 13.56
C ALA A 75 9.57 -19.59 14.06
N PRO A 76 10.52 -20.25 13.38
CA PRO A 76 11.00 -21.58 13.77
C PRO A 76 11.64 -21.57 15.17
N ALA A 77 11.49 -22.66 15.94
CA ALA A 77 11.98 -22.80 17.32
C ALA A 77 13.39 -22.23 17.58
N TYR A 78 14.37 -22.50 16.71
CA TYR A 78 15.74 -22.02 16.89
C TYR A 78 15.87 -20.48 16.94
N LYS A 79 14.96 -19.74 16.29
CA LYS A 79 14.91 -18.28 16.39
C LYS A 79 14.39 -17.84 17.77
N TRP A 80 13.39 -18.53 18.32
CA TRP A 80 12.90 -18.25 19.67
C TRP A 80 13.98 -18.44 20.73
N ASP A 81 14.81 -19.47 20.59
CA ASP A 81 15.89 -19.75 21.54
C ASP A 81 16.92 -18.61 21.64
N THR A 82 17.07 -17.82 20.57
CA THR A 82 18.04 -16.71 20.50
C THR A 82 17.39 -15.34 20.70
N LEU A 83 16.08 -15.21 20.47
CA LEU A 83 15.38 -13.93 20.41
C LEU A 83 15.57 -13.08 21.68
N SER A 84 15.51 -13.67 22.87
CA SER A 84 15.69 -12.94 24.14
C SER A 84 17.05 -12.25 24.24
N SER A 85 18.12 -12.87 23.73
CA SER A 85 19.46 -12.28 23.69
C SER A 85 19.56 -11.13 22.68
N LEU A 86 18.90 -11.26 21.53
CA LEU A 86 18.84 -10.19 20.53
C LEU A 86 18.03 -8.99 21.03
N ILE A 87 16.93 -9.21 21.75
CA ILE A 87 16.12 -8.14 22.37
C ILE A 87 16.93 -7.32 23.38
N GLN A 88 17.87 -7.95 24.11
CA GLN A 88 18.71 -7.26 25.10
C GLN A 88 19.77 -6.36 24.46
N THR A 89 20.18 -6.65 23.23
CA THR A 89 21.33 -6.02 22.57
C THR A 89 20.94 -5.12 21.39
N ASN A 90 19.76 -5.33 20.81
CA ASN A 90 19.27 -4.56 19.67
C ASN A 90 18.11 -3.63 20.05
N THR A 91 18.32 -2.32 19.91
CA THR A 91 17.35 -1.29 20.33
C THR A 91 16.01 -1.36 19.58
N TYR A 92 16.01 -1.73 18.30
CA TYR A 92 14.75 -1.86 17.54
C TYR A 92 13.92 -3.05 18.03
N LEU A 93 14.56 -4.22 18.20
CA LEU A 93 13.89 -5.38 18.77
C LEU A 93 13.40 -5.12 20.20
N ASN A 94 14.15 -4.38 21.00
CA ASN A 94 13.72 -3.97 22.35
C ASN A 94 12.44 -3.12 22.31
N ASN A 95 12.44 -2.09 21.46
CA ASN A 95 11.30 -1.19 21.34
C ASN A 95 10.05 -1.90 20.80
N TRP A 96 10.21 -2.69 19.72
CA TRP A 96 9.10 -3.47 19.18
C TRP A 96 8.58 -4.50 20.18
N ASN A 97 9.45 -5.15 20.95
CA ASN A 97 9.03 -6.03 22.03
C ASN A 97 8.10 -5.28 23.00
N ASN A 98 8.49 -4.09 23.47
CA ASN A 98 7.68 -3.29 24.37
C ASN A 98 6.33 -2.91 23.75
N THR A 99 6.32 -2.44 22.49
CA THR A 99 5.08 -2.14 21.75
C THR A 99 4.17 -3.37 21.63
N ILE A 100 4.72 -4.55 21.36
CA ILE A 100 3.95 -5.79 21.27
C ILE A 100 3.32 -6.13 22.63
N PHE A 101 4.02 -5.95 23.75
CA PHE A 101 3.46 -6.18 25.09
C PHE A 101 2.38 -5.16 25.47
N GLU A 102 2.54 -3.89 25.12
CA GLU A 102 1.52 -2.86 25.30
C GLU A 102 0.24 -3.19 24.51
N ASN A 103 0.40 -3.63 23.26
CA ASN A 103 -0.71 -4.09 22.43
C ASN A 103 -1.35 -5.37 22.99
N ALA A 104 -0.55 -6.34 23.44
CA ALA A 104 -1.04 -7.57 24.05
C ALA A 104 -1.94 -7.28 25.25
N GLN A 105 -1.53 -6.39 26.13
CA GLN A 105 -2.33 -5.95 27.27
C GLN A 105 -3.58 -5.20 26.83
N THR A 106 -3.45 -4.26 25.89
CA THR A 106 -4.59 -3.51 25.34
C THR A 106 -5.66 -4.44 24.76
N TYR A 107 -5.26 -5.49 24.05
CA TYR A 107 -6.19 -6.47 23.51
C TYR A 107 -6.77 -7.38 24.60
N TYR A 108 -5.97 -7.75 25.61
CA TYR A 108 -6.39 -8.64 26.69
C TYR A 108 -7.63 -8.09 27.40
N ASP A 109 -7.65 -6.78 27.65
CA ASP A 109 -8.74 -6.08 28.34
C ASP A 109 -9.99 -5.87 27.46
N GLN A 110 -9.93 -6.22 26.17
CA GLN A 110 -11.06 -6.13 25.25
C GLN A 110 -11.86 -7.45 25.24
N PRO A 111 -13.19 -7.39 25.03
CA PRO A 111 -13.98 -8.60 24.85
C PRO A 111 -13.54 -9.38 23.60
N VAL A 112 -13.91 -10.66 23.54
CA VAL A 112 -13.83 -11.45 22.31
C VAL A 112 -14.58 -10.74 21.18
N LYS A 113 -14.08 -10.87 19.96
CA LYS A 113 -14.69 -10.24 18.79
C LYS A 113 -16.04 -10.89 18.50
N SER A 114 -17.04 -10.04 18.29
CA SER A 114 -18.38 -10.46 17.88
C SER A 114 -18.48 -10.55 16.37
N TYR A 115 -19.24 -11.52 15.88
CA TYR A 115 -19.58 -11.64 14.47
C TYR A 115 -20.55 -10.54 14.02
N PHE A 116 -20.22 -9.84 12.94
CA PHE A 116 -21.15 -9.00 12.18
C PHE A 116 -20.64 -8.81 10.76
N VAL A 117 -21.56 -8.74 9.78
CA VAL A 117 -21.23 -8.50 8.38
C VAL A 117 -21.14 -7.00 8.11
N ASP A 118 -19.99 -6.53 7.64
CA ASP A 118 -19.71 -5.14 7.29
C ASP A 118 -20.00 -4.86 5.80
N GLY A 119 -21.28 -5.00 5.42
CA GLY A 119 -21.72 -4.79 4.04
C GLY A 119 -20.98 -5.67 3.04
N GLY A 120 -20.34 -5.06 2.02
CA GLY A 120 -19.66 -5.78 0.94
C GLY A 120 -18.35 -6.49 1.31
N ASN A 121 -17.77 -6.21 2.49
CA ASN A 121 -16.48 -6.76 2.93
C ASN A 121 -16.61 -7.99 3.83
N GLY A 122 -17.82 -8.57 3.95
CA GLY A 122 -18.05 -9.72 4.81
C GLY A 122 -17.74 -9.43 6.28
N VAL A 123 -17.03 -10.34 6.93
CA VAL A 123 -16.50 -10.24 8.30
C VAL A 123 -14.96 -10.07 8.32
N LEU A 124 -14.35 -9.60 7.22
CA LEU A 124 -12.90 -9.53 7.03
C LEU A 124 -12.17 -8.77 8.16
N ASP A 125 -12.71 -7.63 8.61
CA ASP A 125 -12.11 -6.84 9.69
C ASP A 125 -12.01 -7.66 10.98
N ILE A 126 -13.04 -8.44 11.29
CA ILE A 126 -13.06 -9.32 12.46
C ILE A 126 -11.99 -10.40 12.36
N ALA A 127 -11.87 -11.06 11.20
CA ALA A 127 -10.86 -12.08 10.96
C ALA A 127 -9.43 -11.54 11.16
N ARG A 128 -9.15 -10.35 10.60
CA ARG A 128 -7.84 -9.69 10.70
C ARG A 128 -7.51 -9.21 12.11
N GLU A 129 -8.49 -8.67 12.83
CA GLU A 129 -8.32 -8.32 14.24
C GLU A 129 -8.02 -9.56 15.10
N ILE A 130 -8.73 -10.68 14.87
CA ILE A 130 -8.47 -11.94 15.58
C ILE A 130 -7.06 -12.45 15.26
N LYS A 131 -6.65 -12.45 13.98
CA LYS A 131 -5.28 -12.80 13.57
C LYS A 131 -4.24 -11.97 14.32
N MET A 132 -4.40 -10.64 14.35
CA MET A 132 -3.45 -9.75 15.01
C MET A 132 -3.39 -9.99 16.52
N ARG A 133 -4.55 -10.17 17.18
CA ARG A 133 -4.64 -10.48 18.62
C ARG A 133 -3.97 -11.80 18.96
N VAL A 134 -4.33 -12.89 18.26
CA VAL A 134 -3.78 -14.23 18.51
C VAL A 134 -2.28 -14.25 18.26
N LYS A 135 -1.79 -13.66 17.17
CA LYS A 135 -0.35 -13.52 16.90
C LYS A 135 0.38 -12.79 18.02
N THR A 136 -0.21 -11.70 18.54
CA THR A 136 0.36 -10.88 19.61
C THR A 136 0.41 -11.62 20.94
N TRP A 137 -0.65 -12.30 21.35
CA TRP A 137 -0.67 -13.10 22.58
C TRP A 137 0.19 -14.36 22.48
N ALA A 138 0.24 -15.01 21.32
CA ALA A 138 1.15 -16.13 21.07
C ALA A 138 2.61 -15.70 21.28
N TYR A 139 3.00 -14.54 20.72
CA TYR A 139 4.31 -13.95 20.97
C TYR A 139 4.55 -13.69 22.47
N ALA A 140 3.61 -13.03 23.14
CA ALA A 140 3.74 -12.69 24.57
C ALA A 140 3.87 -13.95 25.45
N TYR A 141 3.09 -15.00 25.19
CA TYR A 141 3.23 -16.30 25.85
C TYR A 141 4.63 -16.88 25.64
N ARG A 142 5.15 -16.82 24.41
CA ARG A 142 6.43 -17.46 24.10
C ARG A 142 7.62 -16.80 24.77
N ILE A 143 7.58 -15.48 24.93
CA ILE A 143 8.59 -14.70 25.65
C ILE A 143 8.48 -14.88 27.17
N THR A 144 7.25 -14.90 27.73
CA THR A 144 7.04 -14.85 29.19
C THR A 144 6.76 -16.19 29.84
N LYS A 145 6.25 -17.15 29.07
CA LYS A 145 5.61 -18.40 29.52
C LYS A 145 4.41 -18.19 30.46
N ASP A 146 3.83 -17.00 30.50
CA ASP A 146 2.63 -16.69 31.26
C ASP A 146 1.37 -17.23 30.54
N THR A 147 0.68 -18.18 31.17
CA THR A 147 -0.48 -18.87 30.58
C THR A 147 -1.70 -17.98 30.42
N LYS A 148 -1.76 -16.80 31.04
CA LYS A 148 -2.90 -15.88 30.84
C LYS A 148 -3.08 -15.51 29.35
N TRP A 149 -1.98 -15.44 28.60
CA TRP A 149 -2.01 -15.16 27.17
C TRP A 149 -2.57 -16.33 26.36
N VAL A 150 -2.30 -17.56 26.82
CA VAL A 150 -2.85 -18.81 26.25
C VAL A 150 -4.34 -18.88 26.53
N ASP A 151 -4.75 -18.63 27.78
CA ASP A 151 -6.15 -18.60 28.20
C ASP A 151 -6.95 -17.55 27.42
N ARG A 152 -6.40 -16.34 27.26
CA ARG A 152 -7.03 -15.28 26.48
C ARG A 152 -7.14 -15.60 24.99
N SER A 153 -6.12 -16.25 24.43
CA SER A 153 -6.13 -16.71 23.04
C SER A 153 -7.16 -17.82 22.84
N TRP A 154 -7.27 -18.76 23.79
CA TRP A 154 -8.29 -19.80 23.77
C TRP A 154 -9.70 -19.22 23.76
N MET A 155 -9.99 -18.20 24.58
CA MET A 155 -11.30 -17.54 24.56
C MET A 155 -11.65 -16.99 23.18
N GLU A 156 -10.70 -16.38 22.47
CA GLU A 156 -10.90 -15.81 21.13
C GLU A 156 -11.11 -16.90 20.06
N LEU A 157 -10.26 -17.94 20.07
CA LEU A 157 -10.32 -19.05 19.12
C LEU A 157 -11.54 -19.95 19.34
N GLN A 158 -11.91 -20.20 20.60
CA GLN A 158 -13.11 -20.95 20.91
C GLN A 158 -14.37 -20.18 20.50
N ALA A 159 -14.41 -18.86 20.74
CA ALA A 159 -15.56 -18.03 20.38
C ALA A 159 -15.77 -17.94 18.87
N SER A 160 -14.69 -17.97 18.07
CA SER A 160 -14.74 -17.85 16.60
C SER A 160 -14.60 -19.18 15.85
N GLY A 161 -14.50 -20.30 16.58
CA GLY A 161 -14.25 -21.63 16.04
C GLY A 161 -15.22 -22.68 16.57
N ASN A 162 -14.69 -23.81 17.03
CA ASN A 162 -15.47 -24.92 17.56
C ASN A 162 -15.90 -24.69 19.02
N GLY A 163 -16.72 -23.64 19.21
CA GLY A 163 -17.29 -23.26 20.50
C GLY A 163 -18.74 -23.72 20.67
N THR A 164 -19.26 -23.56 21.90
CA THR A 164 -20.66 -23.84 22.23
C THR A 164 -21.62 -22.72 21.80
N SER A 165 -21.09 -21.54 21.51
CA SER A 165 -21.84 -20.37 21.07
C SER A 165 -21.69 -20.21 19.54
N PRO A 166 -22.79 -19.96 18.80
CA PRO A 166 -22.70 -19.72 17.37
C PRO A 166 -21.83 -18.51 17.04
N PHE A 167 -20.92 -18.68 16.08
CA PHE A 167 -20.17 -17.60 15.47
C PHE A 167 -20.54 -17.53 13.99
N GLY A 168 -21.36 -16.54 13.64
CA GLY A 168 -21.94 -16.45 12.31
C GLY A 168 -23.05 -17.45 12.05
N GLU A 169 -23.31 -17.69 10.77
CA GLU A 169 -24.35 -18.62 10.32
C GLU A 169 -23.86 -20.07 10.45
N HIS A 170 -24.74 -20.96 10.93
CA HIS A 170 -24.39 -22.37 11.11
C HIS A 170 -24.01 -23.02 9.77
N GLY A 171 -22.79 -23.55 9.70
CA GLY A 171 -22.24 -24.13 8.47
C GLY A 171 -21.59 -23.12 7.54
N ASN A 172 -21.54 -21.84 7.92
CA ASN A 172 -20.89 -20.77 7.19
C ASN A 172 -20.24 -19.75 8.16
N ASN A 173 -19.62 -20.27 9.23
CA ASN A 173 -19.15 -19.48 10.37
C ASN A 173 -18.14 -18.38 10.00
N TRP A 174 -17.33 -18.61 8.95
CA TRP A 174 -16.30 -17.69 8.48
C TRP A 174 -16.67 -16.98 7.17
N TYR A 175 -17.96 -16.92 6.84
CA TYR A 175 -18.50 -16.14 5.71
C TYR A 175 -17.83 -16.44 4.35
N THR A 176 -18.06 -17.64 3.83
CA THR A 176 -17.41 -18.18 2.62
C THR A 176 -17.57 -17.35 1.35
N ALA A 177 -18.66 -16.58 1.22
CA ALA A 177 -18.92 -15.73 0.06
C ALA A 177 -17.81 -14.68 -0.16
N HIS A 178 -17.17 -14.22 0.92
CA HIS A 178 -16.00 -13.35 0.86
C HIS A 178 -14.78 -14.12 1.38
N PHE A 179 -14.17 -14.91 0.50
CA PHE A 179 -13.20 -15.96 0.89
C PHE A 179 -11.92 -15.44 1.59
N LEU A 180 -11.62 -14.14 1.48
CA LEU A 180 -10.58 -13.49 2.30
C LEU A 180 -10.82 -13.70 3.81
N ASP A 181 -12.08 -13.76 4.23
CA ASP A 181 -12.50 -13.96 5.62
C ASP A 181 -12.03 -15.33 6.11
N VAL A 182 -12.39 -16.37 5.35
CA VAL A 182 -12.00 -17.76 5.59
C VAL A 182 -10.48 -17.88 5.68
N ALA A 183 -9.77 -17.21 4.78
CA ALA A 183 -8.31 -17.25 4.73
C ALA A 183 -7.66 -16.59 5.96
N GLU A 184 -8.09 -15.39 6.33
CA GLU A 184 -7.55 -14.67 7.49
C GLU A 184 -7.89 -15.38 8.81
N PHE A 185 -9.09 -15.96 8.95
CA PHE A 185 -9.42 -16.84 10.08
C PHE A 185 -8.52 -18.08 10.12
N THR A 186 -8.34 -18.76 8.98
CA THR A 186 -7.47 -19.94 8.89
C THR A 186 -6.05 -19.59 9.33
N ALA A 187 -5.51 -18.46 8.88
CA ALA A 187 -4.20 -17.97 9.31
C ALA A 187 -4.14 -17.70 10.82
N ALA A 188 -5.16 -17.05 11.40
CA ALA A 188 -5.22 -16.78 12.84
C ALA A 188 -5.15 -18.07 13.67
N PHE A 189 -5.94 -19.08 13.29
CA PHE A 189 -5.97 -20.38 13.97
C PHE A 189 -4.66 -21.14 13.76
N ALA A 190 -4.07 -21.08 12.57
CA ALA A 190 -2.77 -21.69 12.28
C ALA A 190 -1.65 -21.15 13.19
N ILE A 191 -1.59 -19.83 13.35
CA ILE A 191 -0.61 -19.16 14.23
C ILE A 191 -0.83 -19.61 15.67
N GLY A 192 -2.08 -19.58 16.16
CA GLY A 192 -2.40 -20.02 17.52
C GLY A 192 -2.06 -21.49 17.76
N TYR A 193 -2.37 -22.38 16.81
CA TYR A 193 -2.07 -23.81 16.89
C TYR A 193 -0.57 -24.08 16.96
N ASP A 194 0.21 -23.49 16.07
CA ASP A 194 1.64 -23.78 15.94
C ASP A 194 2.49 -23.11 17.03
N TRP A 195 2.25 -21.83 17.31
CA TRP A 195 3.10 -21.07 18.22
C TRP A 195 2.87 -21.43 19.70
N MET A 196 1.66 -21.87 20.06
CA MET A 196 1.30 -22.27 21.43
C MET A 196 1.04 -23.79 21.56
N TYR A 197 1.54 -24.59 20.61
CA TYR A 197 1.29 -26.05 20.54
C TYR A 197 1.54 -26.80 21.85
N ASP A 198 2.63 -26.44 22.54
CA ASP A 198 3.08 -27.00 23.82
C ASP A 198 2.20 -26.60 25.01
N ALA A 199 1.44 -25.50 24.90
CA ALA A 199 0.59 -24.97 25.96
C ALA A 199 -0.82 -25.56 25.95
N TRP A 200 -1.30 -25.97 24.77
CA TRP A 200 -2.67 -26.46 24.60
C TRP A 200 -2.89 -27.81 25.28
N THR A 201 -4.08 -28.01 25.85
CA THR A 201 -4.54 -29.36 26.20
C THR A 201 -4.81 -30.17 24.93
N PRO A 202 -4.85 -31.53 24.99
CA PRO A 202 -5.24 -32.35 23.84
C PRO A 202 -6.59 -31.92 23.24
N GLN A 203 -7.58 -31.61 24.07
CA GLN A 203 -8.91 -31.19 23.63
C GLN A 203 -8.88 -29.81 22.96
N GLN A 204 -8.08 -28.87 23.47
CA GLN A 204 -7.90 -27.57 22.81
C GLN A 204 -7.21 -27.73 21.45
N ARG A 205 -6.18 -28.58 21.34
CA ARG A 205 -5.56 -28.89 20.04
C ARG A 205 -6.56 -29.49 19.05
N GLU A 206 -7.32 -30.49 19.48
CA GLU A 206 -8.37 -31.10 18.65
C GLU A 206 -9.42 -30.07 18.19
N SER A 207 -9.84 -29.18 19.08
CA SER A 207 -10.83 -28.13 18.79
C SER A 207 -10.30 -27.10 17.76
N ILE A 208 -9.07 -26.60 17.93
CA ILE A 208 -8.45 -25.64 17.00
C ILE A 208 -8.20 -26.31 15.64
N MET A 209 -7.67 -27.54 15.63
CA MET A 209 -7.45 -28.31 14.40
C MET A 209 -8.76 -28.58 13.67
N TRP A 210 -9.83 -28.91 14.40
CA TRP A 210 -11.16 -29.09 13.81
C TRP A 210 -11.60 -27.82 13.09
N SER A 211 -11.40 -26.63 13.68
CA SER A 211 -11.77 -25.35 13.04
C SER A 211 -10.95 -25.09 11.78
N ILE A 212 -9.64 -25.31 11.82
CA ILE A 212 -8.76 -25.19 10.65
C ILE A 212 -9.27 -26.09 9.51
N ILE A 213 -9.57 -27.36 9.80
CA ILE A 213 -10.03 -28.32 8.79
C ILE A 213 -11.43 -27.97 8.27
N ASN A 214 -12.42 -27.86 9.15
CA ASN A 214 -13.84 -27.86 8.75
C ASN A 214 -14.37 -26.46 8.38
N LEU A 215 -13.79 -25.40 8.94
CA LEU A 215 -14.19 -24.01 8.63
C LEU A 215 -13.26 -23.36 7.59
N GLY A 216 -12.03 -23.85 7.46
CA GLY A 216 -11.03 -23.34 6.51
C GLY A 216 -10.75 -24.30 5.34
N LEU A 217 -9.90 -25.30 5.59
CA LEU A 217 -9.28 -26.11 4.54
C LEU A 217 -10.29 -26.89 3.68
N GLN A 218 -11.37 -27.43 4.25
CA GLN A 218 -12.42 -28.10 3.48
C GLN A 218 -13.12 -27.16 2.50
N TRP A 219 -13.30 -25.88 2.85
CA TRP A 219 -13.82 -24.88 1.94
C TRP A 219 -12.80 -24.51 0.86
N GLY A 220 -11.51 -24.51 1.20
CA GLY A 220 -10.42 -24.41 0.24
C GLY A 220 -10.47 -25.55 -0.79
N VAL A 221 -10.51 -26.80 -0.33
CA VAL A 221 -10.63 -27.98 -1.20
C VAL A 221 -11.88 -27.91 -2.08
N LYS A 222 -13.04 -27.53 -1.52
CA LYS A 222 -14.26 -27.31 -2.32
C LYS A 222 -14.06 -26.23 -3.38
N SER A 223 -13.45 -25.11 -3.01
CA SER A 223 -13.20 -24.01 -3.94
C SER A 223 -12.41 -24.49 -5.18
N TYR A 224 -11.41 -25.35 -4.98
CA TYR A 224 -10.55 -25.86 -6.06
C TYR A 224 -11.20 -27.00 -6.87
N ASN A 225 -11.97 -27.88 -6.22
CA ASN A 225 -12.42 -29.13 -6.85
C ASN A 225 -13.88 -29.07 -7.35
N ASP A 226 -14.69 -28.13 -6.86
CA ASP A 226 -16.07 -27.96 -7.30
C ASP A 226 -16.19 -26.76 -8.25
N GLN A 227 -16.40 -27.03 -9.53
CA GLN A 227 -16.56 -25.99 -10.54
C GLN A 227 -17.73 -25.03 -10.24
N SER A 228 -18.77 -25.49 -9.53
CA SER A 228 -19.92 -24.63 -9.16
C SER A 228 -19.55 -23.59 -8.08
N SER A 229 -18.51 -23.87 -7.29
CA SER A 229 -17.99 -22.92 -6.30
C SER A 229 -17.32 -21.70 -6.93
N HIS A 230 -16.80 -21.83 -8.16
CA HIS A 230 -16.04 -20.77 -8.84
C HIS A 230 -16.85 -19.47 -8.92
N TRP A 231 -18.11 -19.57 -9.35
CA TRP A 231 -19.02 -18.42 -9.51
C TRP A 231 -19.57 -17.86 -8.20
N SER A 232 -19.29 -18.50 -7.06
CA SER A 232 -19.79 -18.06 -5.75
C SER A 232 -18.68 -17.60 -4.81
N TYR A 233 -17.61 -18.38 -4.65
CA TYR A 233 -16.52 -18.06 -3.71
C TYR A 233 -15.13 -18.56 -4.13
N GLY A 234 -14.99 -19.26 -5.27
CA GLY A 234 -13.73 -19.81 -5.76
C GLY A 234 -13.01 -18.98 -6.85
N TRP A 235 -13.59 -17.86 -7.27
CA TRP A 235 -13.09 -17.06 -8.42
C TRP A 235 -11.66 -16.53 -8.25
N TRP A 236 -11.22 -16.30 -7.00
CA TRP A 236 -9.91 -15.75 -6.64
C TRP A 236 -8.72 -16.62 -7.10
N GLN A 237 -8.96 -17.87 -7.48
CA GLN A 237 -7.93 -18.78 -7.97
C GLN A 237 -7.35 -18.38 -9.33
N ASN A 238 -8.00 -17.47 -10.05
CA ASN A 238 -7.65 -17.06 -11.41
C ASN A 238 -7.36 -15.55 -11.51
N VAL A 239 -7.05 -14.88 -10.39
CA VAL A 239 -6.68 -13.45 -10.39
C VAL A 239 -5.24 -13.26 -9.95
N ASN A 240 -4.58 -12.23 -10.49
CA ASN A 240 -3.18 -11.93 -10.23
C ASN A 240 -3.08 -10.74 -9.27
N GLY A 241 -3.53 -10.90 -8.03
CA GLY A 241 -3.61 -9.83 -7.04
C GLY A 241 -3.69 -10.33 -5.60
N ASN A 242 -4.00 -9.44 -4.68
CA ASN A 242 -4.07 -9.73 -3.25
C ASN A 242 -4.99 -10.92 -2.93
N TRP A 243 -6.13 -11.09 -3.62
CA TRP A 243 -7.09 -12.15 -3.39
C TRP A 243 -6.46 -13.52 -3.51
N ASN A 244 -5.64 -13.72 -4.55
CA ASN A 244 -4.95 -14.98 -4.73
C ASN A 244 -3.90 -15.23 -3.64
N CYS A 245 -3.10 -14.20 -3.32
CA CYS A 245 -2.07 -14.31 -2.29
C CYS A 245 -2.66 -14.57 -0.90
N VAL A 246 -3.72 -13.85 -0.51
CA VAL A 246 -4.34 -13.96 0.81
C VAL A 246 -5.06 -15.30 0.97
N CYS A 247 -5.88 -15.69 -0.01
CA CYS A 247 -6.61 -16.95 0.05
C CYS A 247 -5.67 -18.16 0.11
N ASN A 248 -4.65 -18.19 -0.76
CA ASN A 248 -3.63 -19.24 -0.70
C ASN A 248 -2.79 -19.17 0.58
N GLY A 249 -2.53 -17.97 1.11
CA GLY A 249 -1.78 -17.75 2.34
C GLY A 249 -2.44 -18.35 3.55
N GLY A 250 -3.70 -17.99 3.80
CA GLY A 250 -4.45 -18.55 4.92
C GLY A 250 -4.52 -20.08 4.90
N LEU A 251 -4.83 -20.64 3.73
CA LEU A 251 -4.94 -22.09 3.54
C LEU A 251 -3.58 -22.80 3.67
N THR A 252 -2.49 -22.21 3.17
CA THR A 252 -1.14 -22.77 3.28
C THR A 252 -0.66 -22.76 4.73
N LEU A 253 -0.85 -21.66 5.46
CA LEU A 253 -0.51 -21.58 6.88
C LEU A 253 -1.32 -22.61 7.69
N GLY A 254 -2.63 -22.71 7.44
CA GLY A 254 -3.50 -23.71 8.07
C GLY A 254 -3.01 -25.14 7.87
N ALA A 255 -2.72 -25.51 6.62
CA ALA A 255 -2.22 -26.84 6.29
C ALA A 255 -0.86 -27.12 6.93
N LEU A 256 0.11 -26.20 6.82
CA LEU A 256 1.42 -26.34 7.45
C LEU A 256 1.33 -26.41 8.97
N ALA A 257 0.40 -25.71 9.61
CA ALA A 257 0.24 -25.74 11.06
C ALA A 257 -0.20 -27.11 11.58
N ILE A 258 -1.03 -27.86 10.86
CA ILE A 258 -1.58 -29.14 11.32
C ILE A 258 -1.01 -30.38 10.62
N LEU A 259 -0.11 -30.20 9.64
CA LEU A 259 0.51 -31.31 8.93
C LEU A 259 1.23 -32.28 9.91
N GLY A 260 0.92 -33.57 9.80
CA GLY A 260 1.37 -34.63 10.72
C GLY A 260 0.40 -34.93 11.87
N ASP A 261 -0.46 -33.96 12.23
CA ASP A 261 -1.50 -34.13 13.25
C ASP A 261 -2.90 -34.32 12.62
N ASP A 262 -3.11 -33.84 11.38
CA ASP A 262 -4.36 -33.96 10.64
C ASP A 262 -4.72 -35.44 10.33
N PRO A 263 -5.83 -35.98 10.88
CA PRO A 263 -6.23 -37.36 10.64
C PRO A 263 -6.97 -37.57 9.31
N THR A 264 -7.26 -36.51 8.56
CA THR A 264 -8.14 -36.53 7.38
C THR A 264 -7.41 -36.50 6.04
N GLY A 265 -6.13 -36.08 6.02
CA GLY A 265 -5.37 -35.84 4.80
C GLY A 265 -5.73 -34.53 4.06
N THR A 266 -6.55 -33.69 4.67
CA THR A 266 -6.98 -32.40 4.09
C THR A 266 -5.80 -31.43 3.99
N ALA A 267 -4.91 -31.40 4.99
CA ALA A 267 -3.73 -30.53 5.00
C ALA A 267 -2.77 -30.85 3.84
N GLU A 268 -2.44 -32.13 3.65
CA GLU A 268 -1.59 -32.57 2.54
C GLU A 268 -2.24 -32.24 1.18
N THR A 269 -3.54 -32.52 1.03
CA THR A 269 -4.30 -32.16 -0.18
C THR A 269 -4.23 -30.67 -0.44
N MET A 270 -4.37 -29.84 0.59
CA MET A 270 -4.40 -28.39 0.44
C MET A 270 -3.05 -27.84 -0.02
N LEU A 271 -1.92 -28.34 0.49
CA LEU A 271 -0.59 -27.92 0.04
C LEU A 271 -0.35 -28.24 -1.44
N GLY A 272 -0.88 -29.38 -1.91
CA GLY A 272 -0.86 -29.76 -3.32
C GLY A 272 -1.69 -28.84 -4.24
N LEU A 273 -2.59 -28.03 -3.68
CA LEU A 273 -3.45 -27.11 -4.42
C LEU A 273 -3.01 -25.64 -4.29
N THR A 274 -2.69 -25.18 -3.08
CA THR A 274 -2.36 -23.77 -2.84
C THR A 274 -1.01 -23.38 -3.43
N ILE A 275 0.01 -24.23 -3.31
CA ILE A 275 1.36 -23.91 -3.79
C ILE A 275 1.37 -23.74 -5.32
N PRO A 276 0.86 -24.70 -6.13
CA PRO A 276 0.84 -24.52 -7.59
C PRO A 276 -0.04 -23.35 -8.04
N ASN A 277 -1.14 -23.07 -7.34
CA ASN A 277 -1.99 -21.94 -7.67
C ASN A 277 -1.31 -20.59 -7.39
N ALA A 278 -0.64 -20.46 -6.24
CA ALA A 278 0.12 -19.26 -5.90
C ALA A 278 1.30 -19.03 -6.86
N GLN A 279 2.01 -20.10 -7.26
CA GLN A 279 3.07 -20.05 -8.29
C GLN A 279 2.55 -19.58 -9.66
N LYS A 280 1.27 -19.80 -9.95
CA LYS A 280 0.68 -19.41 -11.23
C LYS A 280 0.13 -17.98 -11.22
N ASN A 281 -0.34 -17.50 -10.07
CA ASN A 281 -1.15 -16.27 -10.01
C ASN A 281 -0.61 -15.23 -9.01
N CYS A 282 -0.44 -15.59 -7.72
CA CYS A 282 0.05 -14.66 -6.70
C CYS A 282 1.42 -14.06 -7.06
N VAL A 283 2.32 -14.87 -7.63
CA VAL A 283 3.66 -14.39 -8.02
C VAL A 283 3.66 -13.38 -9.16
N LEU A 284 2.53 -13.23 -9.87
CA LEU A 284 2.32 -12.27 -10.95
C LEU A 284 1.67 -10.96 -10.48
N ALA A 285 1.41 -10.80 -9.18
CA ALA A 285 0.81 -9.57 -8.65
C ALA A 285 1.76 -8.35 -8.72
N PRO A 286 3.08 -8.49 -8.48
CA PRO A 286 4.04 -7.48 -8.90
C PRO A 286 4.29 -7.54 -10.42
N SER A 287 4.17 -6.39 -11.07
CA SER A 287 4.57 -6.17 -12.46
C SER A 287 6.08 -6.34 -12.67
N SER A 288 6.51 -6.36 -13.93
CA SER A 288 7.91 -6.57 -14.33
C SER A 288 8.90 -5.55 -13.75
N ASP A 289 8.44 -4.35 -13.43
CA ASP A 289 9.20 -3.25 -12.81
C ASP A 289 9.03 -3.19 -11.28
N GLY A 290 8.23 -4.09 -10.70
CA GLY A 290 7.91 -4.14 -9.28
C GLY A 290 6.63 -3.40 -8.86
N THR A 291 5.97 -2.65 -9.75
CA THR A 291 4.70 -1.99 -9.43
C THR A 291 3.63 -3.00 -9.05
N TRP A 292 2.72 -2.64 -8.15
CA TRP A 292 1.62 -3.52 -7.74
C TRP A 292 0.42 -3.39 -8.66
N SER A 293 -0.10 -4.52 -9.16
CA SER A 293 -1.17 -4.55 -10.17
C SER A 293 -2.46 -3.81 -9.76
N GLU A 294 -2.78 -3.78 -8.47
CA GLU A 294 -4.02 -3.14 -7.97
C GLU A 294 -3.78 -1.66 -7.68
N THR A 295 -3.22 -1.35 -6.51
CA THR A 295 -2.86 0.00 -6.07
C THR A 295 -1.73 -0.06 -5.01
N PRO A 296 -1.08 1.07 -4.70
CA PRO A 296 -0.09 1.17 -3.62
C PRO A 296 -0.56 0.66 -2.26
N ASN A 297 -1.86 0.75 -1.96
CA ASN A 297 -2.37 0.31 -0.66
C ASN A 297 -2.72 -1.17 -0.64
N TYR A 298 -3.20 -1.71 -1.75
CA TYR A 298 -3.48 -3.13 -1.88
C TYR A 298 -2.20 -3.98 -1.87
N TRP A 299 -1.05 -3.37 -2.22
CA TRP A 299 0.29 -3.94 -2.02
C TRP A 299 0.51 -4.47 -0.61
N TYR A 300 0.06 -3.76 0.44
CA TYR A 300 0.23 -4.19 1.83
C TYR A 300 -0.40 -5.56 2.08
N PHE A 301 -1.63 -5.73 1.60
CA PHE A 301 -2.39 -6.95 1.86
C PHE A 301 -1.81 -8.13 1.10
N GLY A 302 -1.55 -7.95 -0.20
CA GLY A 302 -0.99 -9.00 -1.06
C GLY A 302 0.43 -9.40 -0.64
N THR A 303 1.31 -8.43 -0.35
CA THR A 303 2.70 -8.74 0.03
C THR A 303 2.83 -9.32 1.43
N THR A 304 1.98 -8.92 2.39
CA THR A 304 1.93 -9.58 3.72
C THR A 304 1.60 -11.06 3.53
N ALA A 305 0.53 -11.37 2.79
CA ALA A 305 0.13 -12.75 2.56
C ALA A 305 1.18 -13.56 1.79
N HIS A 306 1.78 -12.98 0.75
CA HIS A 306 2.88 -13.62 0.02
C HIS A 306 4.08 -13.92 0.95
N SER A 307 4.49 -12.96 1.78
CA SER A 307 5.59 -13.15 2.72
C SER A 307 5.26 -14.19 3.78
N GLU A 308 4.00 -14.25 4.24
CA GLU A 308 3.53 -15.30 5.15
C GLU A 308 3.60 -16.69 4.48
N ILE A 309 3.15 -16.84 3.22
CA ILE A 309 3.29 -18.10 2.46
C ILE A 309 4.76 -18.50 2.38
N SER A 310 5.58 -17.62 1.79
CA SER A 310 6.97 -17.90 1.45
C SER A 310 7.81 -18.14 2.70
N SER A 311 7.62 -17.33 3.75
CA SER A 311 8.31 -17.51 5.02
C SER A 311 7.85 -18.80 5.72
N ALA A 312 6.56 -19.13 5.75
CA ALA A 312 6.08 -20.34 6.40
C ALA A 312 6.57 -21.61 5.71
N LEU A 313 6.55 -21.66 4.37
CA LEU A 313 7.09 -22.78 3.59
C LEU A 313 8.60 -22.93 3.80
N LEU A 314 9.34 -21.82 3.73
CA LEU A 314 10.78 -21.81 3.94
C LEU A 314 11.13 -22.35 5.33
N THR A 315 10.49 -21.83 6.38
CA THR A 315 10.82 -22.23 7.75
C THR A 315 10.30 -23.61 8.11
N ALA A 316 9.17 -24.05 7.55
CA ALA A 316 8.60 -25.36 7.88
C ALA A 316 9.23 -26.49 7.07
N THR A 317 9.62 -26.26 5.82
CA THR A 317 10.01 -27.32 4.87
C THR A 317 11.39 -27.12 4.23
N GLY A 318 12.03 -25.96 4.42
CA GLY A 318 13.35 -25.64 3.87
C GLY A 318 13.35 -25.03 2.46
N SER A 319 12.18 -24.75 1.87
CA SER A 319 12.07 -24.15 0.53
C SER A 319 10.85 -23.24 0.41
N THR A 320 10.94 -22.22 -0.46
CA THR A 320 9.79 -21.39 -0.87
C THR A 320 9.03 -21.98 -2.06
N TYR A 321 9.56 -23.04 -2.69
CA TYR A 321 9.00 -23.67 -3.90
C TYR A 321 8.74 -22.63 -5.00
N ASP A 322 9.76 -21.87 -5.38
CA ASP A 322 9.73 -20.88 -6.47
C ASP A 322 8.68 -19.76 -6.31
N LEU A 323 8.12 -19.57 -5.12
CA LEU A 323 7.14 -18.51 -4.85
C LEU A 323 7.75 -17.11 -4.73
N THR A 324 9.07 -17.00 -4.71
CA THR A 324 9.81 -15.75 -4.48
C THR A 324 10.61 -15.33 -5.73
N PRO A 325 9.96 -15.05 -6.88
CA PRO A 325 10.67 -14.50 -8.03
C PRO A 325 11.27 -13.12 -7.71
N SER A 326 12.23 -12.69 -8.53
CA SER A 326 12.95 -11.42 -8.34
C SER A 326 12.04 -10.18 -8.38
N THR A 327 10.84 -10.27 -8.94
CA THR A 327 9.85 -9.18 -8.95
C THR A 327 9.41 -8.77 -7.55
N PHE A 328 9.45 -9.66 -6.56
CA PHE A 328 9.21 -9.27 -5.15
C PHE A 328 10.37 -8.48 -4.54
N GLY A 329 11.59 -8.62 -5.06
CA GLY A 329 12.68 -7.69 -4.74
C GLY A 329 12.38 -6.30 -5.29
N LEU A 330 11.93 -6.21 -6.54
CA LEU A 330 11.57 -4.94 -7.18
C LEU A 330 10.36 -4.27 -6.52
N THR A 331 9.38 -5.04 -6.03
CA THR A 331 8.20 -4.46 -5.37
C THR A 331 8.52 -3.83 -4.02
N ALA A 332 9.60 -4.25 -3.35
CA ALA A 332 10.11 -3.53 -2.18
C ALA A 332 10.70 -2.17 -2.58
N LEU A 333 11.41 -2.08 -3.70
CA LEU A 333 11.91 -0.81 -4.26
C LEU A 333 10.74 0.11 -4.66
N TYR A 334 9.71 -0.42 -5.30
CA TYR A 334 8.45 0.27 -5.55
C TYR A 334 7.87 0.91 -4.29
N HIS A 335 7.75 0.12 -3.21
CA HIS A 335 7.23 0.61 -1.95
C HIS A 335 8.11 1.71 -1.33
N MET A 336 9.42 1.71 -1.57
CA MET A 336 10.27 2.81 -1.15
C MET A 336 9.99 4.11 -1.91
N HIS A 337 9.87 4.02 -3.24
CA HIS A 337 9.73 5.19 -4.09
C HIS A 337 8.34 5.82 -4.04
N ILE A 338 7.29 5.05 -3.77
CA ILE A 338 5.91 5.55 -3.70
C ILE A 338 5.67 6.48 -2.50
N TYR A 339 6.55 6.41 -1.48
CA TYR A 339 6.53 7.32 -0.33
C TYR A 339 7.31 8.61 -0.61
N GLY A 340 6.58 9.71 -0.61
CA GLY A 340 7.14 11.05 -0.41
C GLY A 340 7.44 11.33 1.07
N PRO A 341 8.00 12.50 1.40
CA PRO A 341 8.30 12.90 2.79
C PRO A 341 7.03 13.07 3.64
N ILE A 342 5.86 13.28 3.03
CA ILE A 342 4.58 13.52 3.74
C ILE A 342 3.71 12.26 3.80
N GLY A 343 3.76 11.44 2.75
CA GLY A 343 2.91 10.28 2.62
C GLY A 343 3.05 9.62 1.25
N GLN A 344 2.25 8.61 1.01
CA GLN A 344 2.28 7.83 -0.22
C GLN A 344 1.64 8.62 -1.39
N PHE A 345 2.03 8.33 -2.62
CA PHE A 345 1.25 8.68 -3.81
C PHE A 345 0.08 7.70 -3.91
N ASP A 346 -0.99 7.98 -3.17
CA ASP A 346 -2.16 7.11 -2.98
C ASP A 346 -3.14 7.11 -4.17
N TYR A 347 -2.65 6.80 -5.38
CA TYR A 347 -3.52 6.65 -6.54
C TYR A 347 -4.42 5.41 -6.41
N GLY A 348 -5.63 5.50 -6.95
CA GLY A 348 -6.64 4.44 -6.86
C GLY A 348 -7.23 4.27 -5.46
N ASP A 349 -7.72 3.07 -5.20
CA ASP A 349 -8.28 2.68 -3.92
C ASP A 349 -7.21 2.50 -2.84
N THR A 350 -7.47 3.07 -1.66
CA THR A 350 -6.61 2.96 -0.47
C THR A 350 -6.94 1.76 0.42
N GLY A 351 -7.95 0.96 0.04
CA GLY A 351 -8.33 -0.28 0.72
C GLY A 351 -8.94 -0.09 2.12
N PRO A 352 -9.39 -1.19 2.74
CA PRO A 352 -9.94 -1.17 4.11
C PRO A 352 -8.82 -1.09 5.17
N ASN A 353 -9.22 -1.07 6.45
CA ASN A 353 -8.32 -0.99 7.59
C ASN A 353 -7.21 -2.07 7.55
N LYS A 354 -5.96 -1.67 7.85
CA LYS A 354 -4.78 -2.55 7.86
C LYS A 354 -4.51 -3.08 9.28
N PHE A 355 -5.32 -4.02 9.77
CA PHE A 355 -5.19 -4.54 11.15
C PHE A 355 -4.03 -5.54 11.32
N SER A 356 -3.93 -6.51 10.43
CA SER A 356 -2.94 -7.59 10.44
C SER A 356 -1.92 -7.49 9.30
N THR A 357 -1.94 -6.38 8.54
CA THR A 357 -1.15 -6.18 7.32
C THR A 357 -0.24 -4.97 7.49
N THR A 358 1.06 -5.14 7.22
CA THR A 358 2.10 -4.11 7.38
C THR A 358 3.07 -4.16 6.22
N ALA A 359 3.97 -3.19 6.12
CA ALA A 359 5.07 -3.26 5.16
C ALA A 359 6.24 -4.14 5.65
N ASN A 360 6.10 -4.92 6.74
CA ASN A 360 7.16 -5.77 7.28
C ASN A 360 7.63 -6.89 6.34
N SER A 361 6.85 -7.20 5.31
CA SER A 361 7.27 -7.98 4.13
C SER A 361 8.62 -7.52 3.57
N MET A 362 8.92 -6.21 3.61
CA MET A 362 10.21 -5.66 3.19
C MET A 362 11.39 -6.23 3.98
N MET A 363 11.23 -6.55 5.26
CA MET A 363 12.30 -7.15 6.06
C MET A 363 12.56 -8.60 5.65
N PHE A 364 11.50 -9.34 5.33
CA PHE A 364 11.61 -10.69 4.77
C PHE A 364 12.33 -10.65 3.42
N TYR A 365 11.91 -9.77 2.52
CA TYR A 365 12.54 -9.59 1.21
C TYR A 365 14.00 -9.12 1.32
N GLY A 366 14.31 -8.21 2.24
CA GLY A 366 15.67 -7.73 2.46
C GLY A 366 16.61 -8.87 2.88
N SER A 367 16.13 -9.76 3.76
CA SER A 367 16.87 -10.96 4.15
C SER A 367 16.96 -11.98 3.02
N TYR A 368 15.85 -12.30 2.35
CA TYR A 368 15.76 -13.34 1.33
C TYR A 368 16.55 -13.01 0.06
N PHE A 369 16.44 -11.77 -0.44
CA PHE A 369 17.16 -11.31 -1.64
C PHE A 369 18.54 -10.73 -1.33
N ASN A 370 18.99 -10.76 -0.07
CA ASN A 370 20.23 -10.15 0.37
C ASN A 370 20.33 -8.66 -0.04
N GLU A 371 19.26 -7.92 0.18
CA GLU A 371 19.17 -6.47 -0.04
C GLU A 371 18.82 -5.78 1.28
N PRO A 372 19.84 -5.47 2.12
CA PRO A 372 19.62 -4.90 3.45
C PRO A 372 18.78 -3.63 3.42
N ARG A 373 18.83 -2.84 2.34
CA ARG A 373 18.12 -1.57 2.23
C ARG A 373 16.63 -1.66 2.51
N TYR A 374 15.98 -2.74 2.10
CA TYR A 374 14.56 -2.94 2.34
C TYR A 374 14.24 -3.07 3.83
N THR A 375 15.08 -3.82 4.55
CA THR A 375 15.02 -3.94 6.00
C THR A 375 15.30 -2.60 6.69
N LEU A 376 16.34 -1.89 6.27
CA LEU A 376 16.73 -0.61 6.86
C LEU A 376 15.61 0.44 6.70
N PHE A 377 14.94 0.48 5.55
CA PHE A 377 13.83 1.38 5.29
C PHE A 377 12.60 1.08 6.16
N GLN A 378 12.17 -0.18 6.20
CA GLN A 378 10.94 -0.56 6.91
C GLN A 378 11.09 -0.50 8.43
N ARG A 379 12.28 -0.81 8.94
CA ARG A 379 12.61 -0.75 10.37
C ARG A 379 12.27 0.60 11.01
N ASP A 380 12.45 1.69 10.27
CA ASP A 380 12.23 3.05 10.76
C ASP A 380 10.77 3.49 10.61
N ARG A 381 9.84 2.57 10.25
CA ARG A 381 8.42 2.88 10.02
C ARG A 381 7.55 2.60 11.24
N PRO A 382 6.50 3.40 11.47
CA PRO A 382 5.64 3.23 12.63
C PRO A 382 4.90 1.89 12.68
N ASP A 383 4.63 1.27 11.53
CA ASP A 383 3.96 -0.03 11.43
C ASP A 383 4.93 -1.23 11.58
N ALA A 384 6.21 -0.98 11.92
CA ALA A 384 7.19 -2.04 12.14
C ALA A 384 6.99 -2.82 13.45
N GLY A 385 6.42 -2.20 14.49
CA GLY A 385 6.33 -2.75 15.85
C GLY A 385 5.29 -3.83 16.06
N GLU A 386 5.39 -4.96 15.37
CA GLU A 386 4.51 -6.12 15.51
C GLU A 386 5.25 -7.46 15.35
N PRO A 387 4.71 -8.60 15.80
CA PRO A 387 5.44 -9.88 15.89
C PRO A 387 6.20 -10.36 14.65
N TRP A 388 5.80 -10.03 13.41
CA TRP A 388 6.55 -10.45 12.22
C TRP A 388 7.91 -9.76 12.10
N SER A 389 8.03 -8.49 12.49
CA SER A 389 9.33 -7.80 12.46
C SER A 389 10.34 -8.47 13.37
N MET A 390 9.90 -9.05 14.50
CA MET A 390 10.77 -9.78 15.43
C MET A 390 11.48 -10.98 14.80
N PHE A 391 11.01 -11.52 13.66
CA PHE A 391 11.58 -12.69 13.00
C PHE A 391 12.05 -12.45 11.56
N TRP A 392 11.48 -11.47 10.87
CA TRP A 392 11.90 -11.07 9.53
C TRP A 392 13.00 -10.02 9.52
N TYR A 393 13.15 -9.25 10.61
CA TYR A 393 14.24 -8.30 10.76
C TYR A 393 15.60 -9.00 10.81
N ASP A 394 16.53 -8.55 9.98
CA ASP A 394 17.94 -8.91 10.09
C ASP A 394 18.65 -7.91 11.03
N PRO A 395 18.99 -8.30 12.28
CA PRO A 395 19.55 -7.37 13.25
C PRO A 395 21.00 -7.00 12.93
N SER A 396 21.65 -7.73 12.02
CA SER A 396 23.00 -7.42 11.56
C SER A 396 23.03 -6.26 10.57
N ALA A 397 21.90 -5.90 9.95
CA ALA A 397 21.83 -4.85 8.95
C ALA A 397 22.08 -3.46 9.57
N ASN A 398 23.23 -2.86 9.28
CA ASN A 398 23.64 -1.57 9.84
C ASN A 398 24.14 -0.61 8.76
N SER A 399 23.23 0.22 8.23
CA SER A 399 23.55 1.31 7.30
C SER A 399 22.36 2.29 7.19
N ALA A 400 22.55 3.35 6.42
CA ALA A 400 21.49 4.26 5.99
C ALA A 400 20.81 3.70 4.73
N PHE A 401 19.48 3.55 4.75
CA PHE A 401 18.77 3.04 3.56
C PHE A 401 18.92 3.98 2.35
N TRP A 402 19.16 5.27 2.58
CA TRP A 402 19.29 6.29 1.55
C TRP A 402 20.68 6.36 0.91
N ASP A 403 21.70 5.70 1.47
CA ASP A 403 23.05 5.77 0.91
C ASP A 403 23.10 5.12 -0.49
N GLY A 404 23.54 5.90 -1.46
CA GLY A 404 23.57 5.56 -2.88
C GLY A 404 22.19 5.48 -3.54
N MET A 405 21.11 5.87 -2.87
CA MET A 405 19.76 5.79 -3.46
C MET A 405 19.56 6.86 -4.53
N PRO A 406 19.11 6.48 -5.74
CA PRO A 406 18.68 7.44 -6.75
C PRO A 406 17.58 8.34 -6.20
N LEU A 407 17.63 9.64 -6.52
CA LEU A 407 16.54 10.56 -6.19
C LEU A 407 15.28 10.23 -7.01
N ASP A 408 15.46 9.71 -8.21
CA ASP A 408 14.36 9.50 -9.14
C ASP A 408 14.28 8.04 -9.59
N HIS A 409 13.06 7.59 -9.85
CA HIS A 409 12.81 6.28 -10.44
C HIS A 409 11.58 6.34 -11.34
N TYR A 410 11.66 5.67 -12.49
CA TYR A 410 10.56 5.49 -13.42
C TYR A 410 10.23 4.00 -13.49
N PHE A 411 8.98 3.69 -13.20
CA PHE A 411 8.36 2.39 -13.30
C PHE A 411 7.68 2.31 -14.66
N ASP A 412 8.22 1.47 -15.56
CA ASP A 412 7.93 1.47 -17.00
C ASP A 412 6.89 0.44 -17.44
N ASN A 413 6.29 -0.31 -16.51
CA ASN A 413 5.25 -1.27 -16.85
C ASN A 413 3.98 -0.55 -17.32
N ASP A 414 3.46 -0.97 -18.48
CA ASP A 414 2.35 -0.31 -19.19
C ASP A 414 1.04 -0.23 -18.39
N LEU A 415 0.83 -1.14 -17.43
CA LEU A 415 -0.35 -1.14 -16.55
C LEU A 415 -0.40 0.16 -15.75
N ASP A 416 0.74 0.61 -15.22
CA ASP A 416 0.78 1.74 -14.30
C ASP A 416 1.54 2.96 -14.78
N GLN A 417 2.68 2.78 -15.46
CA GLN A 417 3.67 3.79 -15.84
C GLN A 417 3.69 5.07 -14.99
N TRP A 418 4.63 5.16 -14.05
CA TRP A 418 4.69 6.28 -13.13
C TRP A 418 6.13 6.59 -12.71
N ALA A 419 6.38 7.81 -12.26
CA ALA A 419 7.69 8.22 -11.75
C ALA A 419 7.59 8.87 -10.37
N ALA A 420 8.59 8.57 -9.55
CA ALA A 420 8.88 9.27 -8.30
C ALA A 420 10.10 10.17 -8.54
N MET A 421 9.98 11.46 -8.28
CA MET A 421 11.09 12.42 -8.38
C MET A 421 11.19 13.24 -7.11
N ARG A 422 12.38 13.35 -6.49
CA ARG A 422 12.54 14.06 -5.22
C ARG A 422 13.80 14.90 -5.11
N SER A 423 13.88 15.79 -4.12
CA SER A 423 15.10 16.55 -3.82
C SER A 423 15.97 15.93 -2.72
N SER A 424 15.41 15.07 -1.87
CA SER A 424 16.11 14.34 -0.80
C SER A 424 15.27 13.16 -0.30
N TRP A 425 15.92 12.12 0.22
CA TRP A 425 15.32 10.99 0.95
C TRP A 425 15.17 11.25 2.45
N THR A 426 15.92 12.21 3.00
CA THR A 426 16.05 12.42 4.46
C THR A 426 15.47 13.74 4.96
N ASP A 427 15.23 14.71 4.06
CA ASP A 427 14.62 15.98 4.42
C ASP A 427 13.09 15.89 4.36
N ASN A 428 12.43 16.05 5.52
CA ASN A 428 10.96 16.08 5.61
C ASN A 428 10.34 17.29 4.88
N ASN A 429 11.14 18.29 4.50
CA ASN A 429 10.73 19.44 3.70
C ASN A 429 11.01 19.28 2.20
N ALA A 430 11.59 18.15 1.78
CA ALA A 430 11.99 17.91 0.40
C ALA A 430 10.84 18.10 -0.59
N VAL A 431 11.19 18.46 -1.82
CA VAL A 431 10.28 18.29 -2.95
C VAL A 431 10.13 16.81 -3.23
N TYR A 432 8.90 16.36 -3.42
CA TYR A 432 8.57 15.08 -4.02
C TYR A 432 7.41 15.24 -5.00
N VAL A 433 7.56 14.67 -6.20
CA VAL A 433 6.53 14.58 -7.22
C VAL A 433 6.36 13.11 -7.57
N GLY A 434 5.15 12.60 -7.34
CA GLY A 434 4.68 11.35 -7.95
C GLY A 434 3.78 11.72 -9.12
N ILE A 435 4.00 11.14 -10.31
CA ILE A 435 3.14 11.34 -11.49
C ILE A 435 2.92 10.00 -12.20
N LYS A 436 1.68 9.75 -12.63
CA LYS A 436 1.24 8.47 -13.23
C LYS A 436 0.51 8.71 -14.54
N ALA A 437 0.73 7.84 -15.52
CA ALA A 437 -0.11 7.72 -16.72
C ALA A 437 0.04 6.31 -17.33
N GLY A 438 -0.74 5.37 -16.80
CA GLY A 438 -0.84 3.99 -17.28
C GLY A 438 -2.21 3.67 -17.87
N LYS A 439 -2.52 2.38 -17.99
CA LYS A 439 -3.86 1.90 -18.35
C LYS A 439 -4.86 2.22 -17.22
N HIS A 440 -6.15 2.23 -17.55
CA HIS A 440 -7.24 2.36 -16.57
C HIS A 440 -7.87 1.01 -16.19
N VAL A 441 -7.44 -0.06 -16.84
CA VAL A 441 -7.99 -1.41 -16.73
C VAL A 441 -6.88 -2.39 -16.36
N GLY A 442 -7.24 -3.49 -15.73
CA GLY A 442 -6.30 -4.47 -15.19
C GLY A 442 -5.99 -4.28 -13.71
N HIS A 443 -6.69 -3.38 -13.02
CA HIS A 443 -6.48 -3.04 -11.61
C HIS A 443 -7.46 -3.74 -10.67
N GLN A 444 -8.16 -4.77 -11.15
CA GLN A 444 -9.12 -5.56 -10.37
C GLN A 444 -10.19 -4.68 -9.71
N THR A 445 -10.66 -3.64 -10.40
CA THR A 445 -11.61 -2.65 -9.90
C THR A 445 -11.10 -1.88 -8.68
N HIS A 446 -9.80 -1.60 -8.63
CA HIS A 446 -9.18 -0.72 -7.63
C HIS A 446 -8.54 0.53 -8.23
N GLY A 447 -8.38 0.60 -9.56
CA GLY A 447 -7.89 1.79 -10.26
C GLY A 447 -8.95 2.89 -10.46
N ASP A 448 -8.47 4.02 -10.98
CA ASP A 448 -9.23 5.24 -11.28
C ASP A 448 -8.97 5.72 -12.73
N LEU A 449 -9.78 6.68 -13.21
CA LEU A 449 -9.58 7.34 -14.50
C LEU A 449 -8.58 8.50 -14.37
N ASP A 450 -7.32 8.18 -14.08
CA ASP A 450 -6.32 9.04 -13.45
C ASP A 450 -5.04 9.29 -14.27
N ALA A 451 -5.07 9.06 -15.59
CA ALA A 451 -3.89 9.23 -16.41
C ALA A 451 -3.49 10.71 -16.44
N GLY A 452 -2.24 10.99 -16.08
CA GLY A 452 -1.71 12.33 -15.88
C GLY A 452 -1.89 12.90 -14.47
N THR A 453 -2.42 12.12 -13.51
CA THR A 453 -2.54 12.54 -12.11
C THR A 453 -1.17 12.65 -11.43
N PHE A 454 -1.07 13.52 -10.43
CA PHE A 454 0.16 13.76 -9.70
C PHE A 454 -0.09 14.19 -8.26
N VAL A 455 0.92 13.96 -7.40
CA VAL A 455 1.04 14.56 -6.07
C VAL A 455 2.27 15.45 -6.00
N LEU A 456 2.22 16.45 -5.12
CA LEU A 456 3.33 17.37 -4.88
C LEU A 456 3.52 17.61 -3.39
N ASP A 457 4.66 17.21 -2.86
CA ASP A 457 5.15 17.56 -1.53
C ASP A 457 6.22 18.63 -1.62
N ALA A 458 6.21 19.59 -0.69
CA ALA A 458 7.29 20.55 -0.44
C ALA A 458 7.08 21.24 0.92
N MET A 459 8.16 21.62 1.60
CA MET A 459 8.10 22.40 2.85
C MET A 459 7.26 21.71 3.96
N GLY A 460 7.30 20.38 4.02
CA GLY A 460 6.56 19.64 5.04
C GLY A 460 5.06 19.53 4.76
N GLN A 461 4.59 19.85 3.55
CA GLN A 461 3.16 19.86 3.18
C GLN A 461 2.90 19.15 1.84
N ARG A 462 1.73 18.51 1.72
CA ARG A 462 1.14 17.94 0.49
C ARG A 462 0.29 19.02 -0.20
N TRP A 463 0.81 19.62 -1.26
CA TRP A 463 0.18 20.74 -1.99
C TRP A 463 -0.82 20.28 -3.04
N ALA A 464 -0.53 19.18 -3.74
CA ALA A 464 -1.45 18.47 -4.62
C ALA A 464 -1.64 17.05 -4.08
N GLY A 465 -2.87 16.64 -3.77
CA GLY A 465 -3.16 15.39 -3.08
C GLY A 465 -4.20 14.52 -3.77
N GLU A 466 -4.18 13.22 -3.45
CA GLU A 466 -5.15 12.22 -3.93
C GLU A 466 -6.31 12.03 -2.94
N LEU A 467 -7.49 11.69 -3.45
CA LEU A 467 -8.70 11.50 -2.63
C LEU A 467 -8.87 10.07 -2.10
N GLY A 468 -8.16 9.10 -2.70
CA GLY A 468 -8.19 7.68 -2.33
C GLY A 468 -9.48 6.96 -2.74
N ASN A 469 -9.89 5.95 -1.97
CA ASN A 469 -11.10 5.17 -2.27
C ASN A 469 -12.40 5.99 -2.11
N GLY A 470 -13.46 5.58 -2.81
CA GLY A 470 -14.83 5.99 -2.51
C GLY A 470 -15.50 5.06 -1.50
N ASP A 471 -16.80 5.23 -1.29
CA ASP A 471 -17.58 4.33 -0.42
C ASP A 471 -17.79 2.98 -1.12
N TYR A 472 -17.23 1.90 -0.56
CA TYR A 472 -17.34 0.53 -1.08
C TYR A 472 -18.77 -0.03 -1.04
N LEU A 473 -19.67 0.60 -0.28
CA LEU A 473 -21.10 0.24 -0.26
C LEU A 473 -21.88 0.90 -1.40
N SER A 474 -21.21 1.71 -2.22
CA SER A 474 -21.81 2.34 -3.39
C SER A 474 -22.29 1.33 -4.42
N ASP A 475 -23.50 1.50 -4.93
CA ASP A 475 -24.08 0.62 -5.95
C ASP A 475 -23.23 0.56 -7.23
N GLY A 476 -22.68 -0.61 -7.52
CA GLY A 476 -21.85 -0.85 -8.70
C GLY A 476 -20.39 -0.39 -8.56
N TYR A 477 -19.91 -0.11 -7.35
CA TYR A 477 -18.50 0.25 -7.08
C TYR A 477 -17.50 -0.76 -7.66
N PHE A 478 -17.76 -2.05 -7.44
CA PHE A 478 -16.94 -3.18 -7.93
C PHE A 478 -17.52 -3.83 -9.19
N SER A 479 -18.35 -3.12 -9.98
CA SER A 479 -19.08 -3.73 -11.10
C SER A 479 -18.17 -4.17 -12.25
N SER A 480 -17.36 -3.26 -12.80
CA SER A 480 -16.34 -3.55 -13.82
C SER A 480 -15.42 -2.35 -14.04
N GLU A 481 -14.39 -2.52 -14.88
CA GLU A 481 -13.54 -1.42 -15.37
C GLU A 481 -13.93 -0.96 -16.80
N GLY A 482 -15.07 -1.43 -17.32
CA GLY A 482 -15.54 -1.07 -18.67
C GLY A 482 -15.95 0.40 -18.78
N GLN A 483 -15.99 0.94 -20.01
CA GLN A 483 -16.21 2.37 -20.27
C GLN A 483 -17.49 2.93 -19.63
N ASP A 484 -18.56 2.14 -19.62
CA ASP A 484 -19.89 2.52 -19.10
C ASP A 484 -20.14 1.98 -17.68
N SER A 485 -19.08 1.59 -16.96
CA SER A 485 -19.20 1.07 -15.59
C SER A 485 -19.80 2.09 -14.65
N ARG A 486 -20.69 1.64 -13.76
CA ARG A 486 -21.31 2.49 -12.72
C ARG A 486 -20.28 3.10 -11.78
N ARG A 487 -19.12 2.44 -11.60
CA ARG A 487 -18.00 2.95 -10.80
C ARG A 487 -17.56 4.35 -11.25
N TRP A 488 -17.61 4.64 -12.54
CA TRP A 488 -17.16 5.91 -13.12
C TRP A 488 -18.16 7.06 -12.96
N LEU A 489 -19.30 6.82 -12.31
CA LEU A 489 -20.25 7.86 -11.91
C LEU A 489 -19.78 8.61 -10.65
N TYR A 490 -19.02 7.95 -9.78
CA TYR A 490 -18.60 8.49 -8.49
C TYR A 490 -17.39 9.42 -8.64
N TYR A 491 -17.46 10.59 -8.00
CA TYR A 491 -16.49 11.69 -8.14
C TYR A 491 -15.03 11.23 -8.01
N ARG A 492 -14.73 10.49 -6.95
CA ARG A 492 -13.36 10.05 -6.65
C ARG A 492 -12.79 9.06 -7.66
N LYS A 493 -13.63 8.37 -8.43
CA LYS A 493 -13.22 7.27 -9.32
C LYS A 493 -13.08 7.71 -10.78
N ARG A 494 -13.62 8.88 -11.09
CA ARG A 494 -13.68 9.43 -12.45
C ARG A 494 -12.70 10.56 -12.64
N THR A 495 -12.52 10.99 -13.88
CA THR A 495 -11.44 11.92 -14.29
C THR A 495 -11.50 13.26 -13.60
N GLU A 496 -12.69 13.82 -13.38
CA GLU A 496 -12.83 15.11 -12.69
C GLU A 496 -12.38 15.08 -11.21
N GLY A 497 -12.33 13.91 -10.58
CA GLY A 497 -11.82 13.74 -9.21
C GLY A 497 -10.31 13.59 -9.10
N GLN A 498 -9.58 13.62 -10.23
CA GLN A 498 -8.14 13.39 -10.29
C GLN A 498 -7.38 14.70 -10.53
N ASN A 499 -6.06 14.71 -10.28
CA ASN A 499 -5.18 15.84 -10.55
C ASN A 499 -4.75 15.90 -12.03
N THR A 500 -5.74 15.86 -12.94
CA THR A 500 -5.51 15.73 -14.39
C THR A 500 -6.26 16.78 -15.22
N LEU A 501 -6.26 16.64 -16.54
CA LEU A 501 -7.10 17.41 -17.46
C LEU A 501 -8.47 16.74 -17.64
N VAL A 502 -9.53 17.53 -17.71
CA VAL A 502 -10.86 17.09 -18.13
C VAL A 502 -11.16 17.72 -19.48
N VAL A 503 -11.46 16.90 -20.48
CA VAL A 503 -11.77 17.37 -21.84
C VAL A 503 -13.25 17.22 -22.08
N ASN A 504 -13.94 18.30 -22.47
CA ASN A 504 -15.38 18.32 -22.74
C ASN A 504 -16.28 17.84 -21.57
N ASN A 505 -15.80 17.91 -20.32
CA ASN A 505 -16.46 17.32 -19.15
C ASN A 505 -16.65 15.78 -19.23
N ASP A 506 -15.90 15.12 -20.12
CA ASP A 506 -15.96 13.68 -20.32
C ASP A 506 -14.90 12.94 -19.49
N ASN A 507 -15.19 11.69 -19.18
CA ASN A 507 -14.23 10.78 -18.58
C ASN A 507 -13.18 10.34 -19.62
N GLN A 508 -11.98 10.02 -19.12
CA GLN A 508 -10.94 9.40 -19.91
C GLN A 508 -11.40 8.07 -20.52
N ASN A 509 -10.86 7.75 -21.69
CA ASN A 509 -11.10 6.48 -22.37
C ASN A 509 -10.46 5.33 -21.58
N VAL A 510 -11.24 4.37 -21.11
CA VAL A 510 -10.72 3.25 -20.29
C VAL A 510 -9.70 2.37 -21.03
N TRP A 511 -9.76 2.37 -22.36
CA TRP A 511 -8.86 1.59 -23.22
C TRP A 511 -7.60 2.37 -23.64
N ALA A 512 -7.34 3.52 -23.01
CA ALA A 512 -6.18 4.34 -23.29
C ALA A 512 -4.86 3.56 -23.14
N GLN A 513 -3.88 3.92 -23.96
CA GLN A 513 -2.52 3.41 -23.96
C GLN A 513 -1.55 4.60 -24.01
N PRO A 514 -1.46 5.38 -22.92
CA PRO A 514 -0.53 6.50 -22.88
C PRO A 514 0.92 6.02 -23.05
N SER A 515 1.76 6.86 -23.65
CA SER A 515 3.19 6.58 -23.79
C SER A 515 4.01 7.61 -23.03
N ILE A 516 5.10 7.15 -22.42
CA ILE A 516 5.89 7.98 -21.51
C ILE A 516 7.28 8.25 -22.08
N ARG A 517 7.74 9.48 -21.87
CA ARG A 517 9.15 9.84 -21.96
C ARG A 517 9.63 10.36 -20.61
N TYR A 518 10.66 9.73 -20.08
CA TYR A 518 11.27 10.07 -18.80
C TYR A 518 12.79 10.23 -18.95
N ASP A 519 13.36 11.18 -18.22
CA ASP A 519 14.81 11.31 -18.09
C ASP A 519 15.17 11.96 -16.74
N SER A 520 16.35 11.64 -16.22
CA SER A 520 16.87 12.20 -14.97
C SER A 520 18.37 12.38 -15.06
N THR A 521 18.90 13.38 -14.34
CA THR A 521 20.35 13.54 -14.14
C THR A 521 20.99 12.40 -13.36
N GLY A 522 20.22 11.44 -12.83
CA GLY A 522 20.73 10.24 -12.18
C GLY A 522 21.38 10.50 -10.83
N ASP A 523 21.04 11.62 -10.19
CA ASP A 523 21.58 11.99 -8.88
C ASP A 523 21.24 10.91 -7.84
N LYS A 524 22.21 10.66 -6.97
CA LYS A 524 22.08 9.74 -5.84
C LYS A 524 22.38 10.47 -4.55
N GLN A 525 21.60 10.21 -3.52
CA GLN A 525 21.91 10.71 -2.19
C GLN A 525 23.03 9.86 -1.57
N GLY A 526 24.07 10.50 -1.06
CA GLY A 526 25.12 9.85 -0.27
C GLY A 526 24.69 9.58 1.18
N PRO A 527 25.60 9.19 2.08
CA PRO A 527 25.23 8.78 3.44
C PRO A 527 24.78 9.95 4.33
N ASN A 528 25.07 11.19 3.93
CA ASN A 528 24.74 12.37 4.72
C ASN A 528 23.22 12.63 4.73
N THR A 529 22.70 12.93 5.92
CA THR A 529 21.29 13.33 6.11
C THR A 529 21.02 14.76 5.67
N ASP A 530 22.04 15.64 5.73
CA ASP A 530 22.01 16.98 5.14
C ASP A 530 22.47 16.89 3.67
N TYR A 531 21.49 16.71 2.78
CA TYR A 531 21.70 16.58 1.34
C TYR A 531 21.04 17.74 0.61
N THR A 532 21.80 18.40 -0.26
CA THR A 532 21.29 19.41 -1.18
C THR A 532 21.61 18.99 -2.61
N ALA A 533 20.58 18.85 -3.44
CA ALA A 533 20.74 18.54 -4.85
C ALA A 533 21.56 19.62 -5.59
N GLY A 534 22.36 19.21 -6.56
CA GLY A 534 23.16 20.12 -7.36
C GLY A 534 22.32 21.11 -8.17
N ARG A 535 22.88 22.25 -8.55
CA ARG A 535 22.15 23.30 -9.30
C ARG A 535 21.56 22.84 -10.64
N GLN A 536 22.20 21.87 -11.28
CA GLN A 536 21.76 21.26 -12.55
C GLN A 536 20.88 20.01 -12.35
N SER A 537 20.65 19.60 -11.10
CA SER A 537 19.90 18.40 -10.76
C SER A 537 18.44 18.56 -11.17
N THR A 538 17.94 17.60 -11.97
CA THR A 538 16.60 17.65 -12.56
C THR A 538 16.15 16.26 -12.97
N ALA A 539 14.83 16.10 -13.05
CA ALA A 539 14.19 14.98 -13.72
C ALA A 539 12.91 15.50 -14.38
N PHE A 540 12.46 14.80 -15.40
CA PHE A 540 11.17 15.06 -16.01
C PHE A 540 10.46 13.76 -16.42
N PHE A 541 9.15 13.85 -16.46
CA PHE A 541 8.24 12.81 -16.96
C PHE A 541 7.25 13.48 -17.91
N ILE A 542 7.01 12.87 -19.06
CA ILE A 542 6.07 13.34 -20.08
C ILE A 542 5.18 12.18 -20.48
N ALA A 543 3.87 12.38 -20.38
CA ALA A 543 2.85 11.48 -20.88
C ALA A 543 2.24 12.04 -22.16
N ASP A 544 2.21 11.23 -23.22
CA ASP A 544 1.28 11.42 -24.33
C ASP A 544 -0.09 10.87 -23.93
N LEU A 545 -1.04 11.78 -23.71
CA LEU A 545 -2.40 11.48 -23.27
C LEU A 545 -3.39 11.48 -24.45
N THR A 546 -2.91 11.43 -25.70
CA THR A 546 -3.78 11.49 -26.88
C THR A 546 -4.81 10.36 -26.90
N SER A 547 -4.41 9.13 -26.55
CA SER A 547 -5.35 8.00 -26.46
C SER A 547 -6.34 8.14 -25.30
N THR A 548 -5.90 8.79 -24.21
CA THR A 548 -6.68 9.05 -23.00
C THR A 548 -7.87 9.96 -23.28
N TYR A 549 -7.69 10.91 -24.19
CA TYR A 549 -8.71 11.89 -24.58
C TYR A 549 -9.25 11.68 -26.00
N ASN A 550 -9.47 10.42 -26.38
CA ASN A 550 -10.16 10.05 -27.64
C ASN A 550 -9.57 10.70 -28.91
N GLY A 551 -8.24 10.85 -28.96
CA GLY A 551 -7.52 11.41 -30.12
C GLY A 551 -7.25 12.91 -30.03
N GLN A 552 -7.69 13.61 -28.98
CA GLN A 552 -7.29 14.99 -28.73
C GLN A 552 -5.79 15.02 -28.37
N ASN A 553 -4.96 15.62 -29.23
CA ASN A 553 -3.50 15.60 -29.07
C ASN A 553 -3.08 16.52 -27.90
N ILE A 554 -2.92 15.87 -26.76
CA ILE A 554 -2.62 16.45 -25.46
C ILE A 554 -1.45 15.69 -24.88
N LYS A 555 -0.39 16.41 -24.53
CA LYS A 555 0.76 15.89 -23.79
C LYS A 555 0.87 16.63 -22.47
N ARG A 556 1.20 15.91 -21.41
CA ARG A 556 1.46 16.46 -20.08
C ARG A 556 2.89 16.17 -19.69
N GLY A 557 3.62 17.16 -19.19
CA GLY A 557 4.94 16.96 -18.61
C GLY A 557 5.06 17.63 -17.25
N VAL A 558 5.83 16.99 -16.36
CA VAL A 558 6.28 17.60 -15.11
C VAL A 558 7.81 17.56 -15.03
N ARG A 559 8.41 18.63 -14.56
CA ARG A 559 9.87 18.79 -14.45
C ARG A 559 10.26 19.49 -13.17
N LEU A 560 11.31 19.00 -12.52
CA LEU A 560 11.97 19.69 -11.42
C LEU A 560 13.01 20.69 -11.97
N ILE A 561 12.94 21.96 -11.58
CA ILE A 561 13.86 23.01 -12.06
C ILE A 561 14.54 23.74 -10.90
N ASN A 562 15.55 24.56 -11.23
CA ASN A 562 16.28 25.39 -10.26
C ASN A 562 16.86 24.57 -9.09
N GLY A 563 17.61 23.50 -9.42
CA GLY A 563 18.14 22.56 -8.42
C GLY A 563 17.03 21.87 -7.61
N ARG A 564 15.93 21.50 -8.27
CA ARG A 564 14.73 20.87 -7.68
C ARG A 564 13.99 21.71 -6.64
N LYS A 565 14.14 23.04 -6.67
CA LYS A 565 13.43 23.96 -5.77
C LYS A 565 12.11 24.50 -6.33
N GLN A 566 11.87 24.32 -7.62
CA GLN A 566 10.64 24.71 -8.32
C GLN A 566 10.18 23.55 -9.19
N ILE A 567 8.87 23.49 -9.46
CA ILE A 567 8.25 22.45 -10.26
C ILE A 567 7.52 23.10 -11.42
N LEU A 568 7.80 22.67 -12.64
CA LEU A 568 7.08 23.08 -13.84
C LEU A 568 6.17 21.93 -14.28
N LEU A 569 4.87 22.17 -14.33
CA LEU A 569 3.91 21.30 -15.00
C LEU A 569 3.46 22.00 -16.28
N GLN A 570 3.53 21.29 -17.40
CA GLN A 570 3.18 21.82 -18.71
C GLN A 570 2.25 20.87 -19.43
N ASP A 571 1.21 21.41 -20.05
CA ASP A 571 0.33 20.69 -20.94
C ASP A 571 0.43 21.31 -22.34
N ASP A 572 0.83 20.52 -23.33
CA ASP A 572 0.87 20.94 -24.74
C ASP A 572 -0.39 20.42 -25.46
N LEU A 573 -1.15 21.34 -26.06
CA LEU A 573 -2.41 21.09 -26.74
C LEU A 573 -2.24 21.40 -28.22
N SER A 574 -2.22 20.39 -29.08
CA SER A 574 -1.99 20.58 -30.53
C SER A 574 -3.23 20.22 -31.33
N GLY A 575 -3.96 21.23 -31.83
CA GLY A 575 -5.18 20.99 -32.62
C GLY A 575 -6.34 20.44 -31.79
N VAL A 576 -6.35 20.68 -30.47
CA VAL A 576 -7.43 20.28 -29.58
C VAL A 576 -8.72 21.06 -29.93
N THR A 577 -9.78 20.33 -30.22
CA THR A 577 -11.06 20.87 -30.72
C THR A 577 -12.15 20.93 -29.66
N GLN A 578 -11.81 20.66 -28.40
CA GLN A 578 -12.75 20.66 -27.28
C GLN A 578 -12.27 21.59 -26.16
N SER A 579 -13.18 21.97 -25.26
CA SER A 579 -12.80 22.67 -24.04
C SER A 579 -11.99 21.75 -23.14
N VAL A 580 -11.02 22.32 -22.43
CA VAL A 580 -10.17 21.58 -21.49
C VAL A 580 -10.19 22.30 -20.14
N GLU A 581 -10.28 21.56 -19.06
CA GLU A 581 -10.10 22.07 -17.71
C GLU A 581 -8.92 21.37 -17.05
N TRP A 582 -7.92 22.16 -16.67
CA TRP A 582 -6.83 21.73 -15.80
C TRP A 582 -7.29 21.74 -14.34
N ARG A 583 -6.94 20.71 -13.56
CA ARG A 583 -7.42 20.54 -12.17
C ARG A 583 -6.29 20.09 -11.23
N MET A 584 -6.31 20.62 -10.01
CA MET A 584 -5.47 20.18 -8.90
C MET A 584 -6.21 20.31 -7.57
N HIS A 585 -6.31 19.21 -6.82
CA HIS A 585 -6.94 19.12 -5.50
C HIS A 585 -5.97 19.51 -4.39
N THR A 586 -6.42 20.35 -3.46
CA THR A 586 -5.59 20.85 -2.36
C THR A 586 -6.41 21.19 -1.10
N ASN A 587 -5.79 21.05 0.08
CA ASN A 587 -6.32 21.62 1.33
C ASN A 587 -5.86 23.04 1.61
N ALA A 588 -5.00 23.59 0.76
CA ALA A 588 -4.51 24.94 0.96
C ALA A 588 -5.67 25.94 0.89
N THR A 589 -5.56 27.00 1.70
CA THR A 589 -6.35 28.20 1.43
C THR A 589 -5.77 28.87 0.17
N ILE A 590 -6.63 29.19 -0.80
CA ILE A 590 -6.23 29.73 -2.10
C ILE A 590 -6.64 31.20 -2.19
N ALA A 591 -5.70 32.07 -2.55
CA ALA A 591 -5.96 33.45 -2.98
C ALA A 591 -5.45 33.64 -4.41
N ILE A 592 -6.30 34.14 -5.31
CA ILE A 592 -5.94 34.39 -6.72
C ILE A 592 -5.81 35.90 -6.93
N ASP A 593 -4.80 36.32 -7.68
CA ASP A 593 -4.60 37.73 -8.04
C ASP A 593 -5.66 38.23 -9.05
N ASP A 594 -5.80 39.55 -9.18
CA ASP A 594 -6.80 40.14 -10.09
C ASP A 594 -6.58 39.74 -11.55
N ALA A 595 -5.31 39.55 -11.95
CA ALA A 595 -4.94 39.07 -13.27
C ALA A 595 -5.25 37.59 -13.50
N LYS A 596 -5.56 36.83 -12.43
CA LYS A 596 -5.77 35.38 -12.42
C LYS A 596 -4.58 34.57 -12.92
N THR A 597 -3.38 35.13 -12.87
CA THR A 597 -2.15 34.48 -13.32
C THR A 597 -1.33 33.93 -12.16
N THR A 598 -1.62 34.31 -10.93
CA THR A 598 -0.96 33.80 -9.72
C THR A 598 -1.98 33.35 -8.70
N ALA A 599 -1.88 32.09 -8.26
CA ALA A 599 -2.57 31.57 -7.08
C ALA A 599 -1.56 31.44 -5.93
N THR A 600 -1.86 32.07 -4.79
CA THR A 600 -1.11 31.92 -3.54
C THR A 600 -1.83 30.91 -2.66
N LEU A 601 -1.16 29.80 -2.37
CA LEU A 601 -1.65 28.71 -1.55
C LEU A 601 -0.99 28.78 -0.17
N THR A 602 -1.78 28.70 0.89
CA THR A 602 -1.30 28.65 2.28
C THR A 602 -1.76 27.36 2.96
N LEU A 603 -0.81 26.60 3.49
CA LEU A 603 -1.04 25.31 4.15
C LEU A 603 0.02 25.08 5.24
N GLY A 604 -0.39 24.69 6.46
CA GLY A 604 0.55 24.38 7.54
C GLY A 604 1.49 25.52 7.94
N GLY A 605 1.08 26.79 7.74
CA GLY A 605 1.93 27.96 7.97
C GLY A 605 2.96 28.24 6.87
N GLN A 606 2.99 27.42 5.82
CA GLN A 606 3.84 27.58 4.64
C GLN A 606 3.08 28.22 3.50
N THR A 607 3.80 28.76 2.52
CA THR A 607 3.23 29.41 1.34
C THR A 607 3.82 28.87 0.04
N MET A 608 2.97 28.58 -0.92
CA MET A 608 3.34 28.24 -2.30
C MET A 608 2.72 29.26 -3.25
N GLN A 609 3.52 29.82 -4.15
CA GLN A 609 2.99 30.59 -5.28
C GLN A 609 2.93 29.69 -6.51
N VAL A 610 1.75 29.57 -7.11
CA VAL A 610 1.53 28.86 -8.37
C VAL A 610 1.26 29.89 -9.45
N LYS A 611 2.05 29.88 -10.53
CA LYS A 611 2.01 30.91 -11.58
C LYS A 611 1.70 30.29 -12.93
N LEU A 612 0.78 30.92 -13.68
CA LEU A 612 0.66 30.70 -15.11
C LEU A 612 1.73 31.52 -15.83
N ILE A 613 2.55 30.87 -16.63
CA ILE A 613 3.57 31.54 -17.45
C ILE A 613 3.23 31.35 -18.93
N ASN A 614 3.60 32.34 -19.75
CA ASN A 614 3.36 32.34 -21.20
C ASN A 614 1.88 32.12 -21.61
N VAL A 615 0.95 32.57 -20.76
CA VAL A 615 -0.48 32.31 -20.93
C VAL A 615 -1.15 33.36 -21.83
N GLY A 616 -2.07 32.92 -22.69
CA GLY A 616 -2.86 33.78 -23.57
C GLY A 616 -3.93 34.60 -22.82
N SER A 617 -4.44 35.65 -23.46
CA SER A 617 -5.51 36.48 -22.90
C SER A 617 -6.76 35.66 -22.59
N GLY A 618 -7.35 35.87 -21.41
CA GLY A 618 -8.60 35.23 -20.99
C GLY A 618 -8.44 33.86 -20.31
N VAL A 619 -7.22 33.34 -20.22
CA VAL A 619 -6.91 32.12 -19.46
C VAL A 619 -6.39 32.52 -18.09
N GLY A 620 -6.93 31.91 -17.04
CA GLY A 620 -6.57 32.24 -15.66
C GLY A 620 -7.06 31.21 -14.67
N PHE A 621 -6.53 31.29 -13.45
CA PHE A 621 -6.95 30.46 -12.34
C PHE A 621 -8.40 30.74 -11.93
N SER A 622 -9.04 29.68 -11.47
CA SER A 622 -10.32 29.69 -10.76
C SER A 622 -10.30 28.62 -9.68
N ILE A 623 -11.33 28.59 -8.83
CA ILE A 623 -11.46 27.63 -7.75
C ILE A 623 -12.82 26.95 -7.86
N LYS A 624 -12.87 25.64 -7.63
CA LYS A 624 -14.10 24.86 -7.47
C LYS A 624 -14.08 24.07 -6.17
N GLU A 625 -15.27 23.71 -5.69
CA GLU A 625 -15.40 22.68 -4.67
C GLU A 625 -15.07 21.30 -5.27
N ALA A 626 -14.52 20.41 -4.46
CA ALA A 626 -14.21 19.04 -4.86
C ALA A 626 -15.47 18.16 -4.91
N VAL A 627 -16.39 18.51 -5.81
CA VAL A 627 -17.69 17.84 -6.03
C VAL A 627 -17.96 17.69 -7.52
N ARG A 628 -18.90 16.81 -7.87
CA ARG A 628 -19.34 16.57 -9.24
C ARG A 628 -19.87 17.83 -9.91
N ALA A 629 -19.61 17.98 -11.20
CA ALA A 629 -20.21 19.03 -11.99
C ALA A 629 -21.74 18.82 -12.13
N PRO A 630 -22.54 19.91 -12.19
CA PRO A 630 -23.99 19.79 -12.39
C PRO A 630 -24.41 19.09 -13.70
N THR A 631 -23.50 19.02 -14.68
CA THR A 631 -23.71 18.40 -15.99
C THR A 631 -23.40 16.90 -16.01
N ASP A 632 -22.96 16.34 -14.90
CA ASP A 632 -22.55 14.96 -14.86
C ASP A 632 -23.74 13.98 -14.87
N PRO A 633 -23.53 12.73 -15.35
CA PRO A 633 -24.58 11.72 -15.32
C PRO A 633 -25.16 11.50 -13.91
N ALA A 634 -26.44 11.16 -13.78
CA ALA A 634 -27.00 10.92 -12.44
C ALA A 634 -26.32 9.73 -11.75
N LEU A 635 -26.12 9.82 -10.42
CA LEU A 635 -25.76 8.66 -9.60
C LEU A 635 -26.91 7.63 -9.60
N PRO A 636 -26.65 6.36 -9.27
CA PRO A 636 -27.72 5.40 -9.03
C PRO A 636 -28.68 5.88 -7.93
N ALA A 637 -29.92 5.39 -7.95
CA ALA A 637 -30.94 5.84 -7.01
C ALA A 637 -30.48 5.67 -5.55
N ASN A 638 -30.71 6.71 -4.74
CA ASN A 638 -30.34 6.79 -3.31
C ASN A 638 -28.82 6.73 -3.03
N GLN A 639 -27.98 6.92 -4.04
CA GLN A 639 -26.53 7.04 -3.87
C GLN A 639 -26.12 8.51 -3.76
N VAL A 640 -25.04 8.76 -3.02
CA VAL A 640 -24.40 10.07 -2.89
C VAL A 640 -22.89 9.90 -3.00
N ASP A 641 -22.18 10.93 -3.47
CA ASP A 641 -20.73 10.91 -3.36
C ASP A 641 -20.29 11.01 -1.90
N GLN A 642 -19.20 10.31 -1.61
CA GLN A 642 -18.47 10.54 -0.37
C GLN A 642 -17.97 11.99 -0.35
N PRO A 643 -18.24 12.75 0.73
CA PRO A 643 -17.85 14.15 0.81
C PRO A 643 -16.32 14.31 0.87
N ASN A 644 -15.83 15.43 0.33
CA ASN A 644 -14.40 15.81 0.35
C ASN A 644 -14.18 17.06 1.21
N PRO A 645 -14.37 16.96 2.55
CA PRO A 645 -14.40 18.13 3.42
C PRO A 645 -13.04 18.84 3.50
N GLY A 646 -13.05 20.14 3.22
CA GLY A 646 -11.84 20.98 3.28
C GLY A 646 -10.90 20.81 2.08
N VAL A 647 -11.39 20.25 0.97
CA VAL A 647 -10.66 20.10 -0.28
C VAL A 647 -11.23 21.07 -1.31
N MET A 648 -10.36 21.88 -1.90
CA MET A 648 -10.68 22.75 -3.02
C MET A 648 -9.93 22.28 -4.27
N VAL A 649 -10.45 22.64 -5.44
CA VAL A 649 -9.80 22.38 -6.73
C VAL A 649 -9.33 23.70 -7.31
N LEU A 650 -8.02 23.85 -7.51
CA LEU A 650 -7.45 24.91 -8.32
C LEU A 650 -7.61 24.52 -9.79
N CYS A 651 -8.26 25.38 -10.58
CA CYS A 651 -8.61 25.07 -11.96
C CYS A 651 -8.09 26.12 -12.96
N VAL A 652 -7.86 25.69 -14.21
CA VAL A 652 -7.69 26.58 -15.37
C VAL A 652 -8.59 26.09 -16.49
N SER A 653 -9.51 26.94 -16.95
CA SER A 653 -10.38 26.61 -18.08
C SER A 653 -9.78 27.13 -19.39
N LEU A 654 -9.67 26.24 -20.37
CA LEU A 654 -9.15 26.51 -21.70
C LEU A 654 -10.29 26.39 -22.71
N ALA A 655 -10.56 27.48 -23.43
CA ALA A 655 -11.50 27.45 -24.55
C ALA A 655 -10.93 26.61 -25.71
N GLN A 656 -11.82 26.02 -26.50
CA GLN A 656 -11.48 25.25 -27.69
C GLN A 656 -10.52 26.02 -28.61
N GLY A 657 -9.39 25.41 -28.96
CA GLY A 657 -8.46 25.90 -29.99
C GLY A 657 -7.67 27.18 -29.64
N THR A 658 -7.76 27.70 -28.42
CA THR A 658 -7.12 28.98 -28.07
C THR A 658 -5.73 28.84 -27.43
N THR A 659 -5.46 27.71 -26.80
CA THR A 659 -4.22 27.49 -26.03
C THR A 659 -3.42 26.37 -26.66
N GLN A 660 -2.17 26.65 -27.03
CA GLN A 660 -1.25 25.63 -27.56
C GLN A 660 -0.39 25.00 -26.47
N SER A 661 -0.14 25.72 -25.38
CA SER A 661 0.63 25.25 -24.23
C SER A 661 0.15 25.98 -22.97
N LEU A 662 -0.10 25.24 -21.90
CA LEU A 662 -0.36 25.75 -20.56
C LEU A 662 0.84 25.40 -19.67
N GLN A 663 1.45 26.40 -19.05
CA GLN A 663 2.61 26.21 -18.16
C GLN A 663 2.28 26.71 -16.77
N VAL A 664 2.31 25.80 -15.80
CA VAL A 664 2.02 26.01 -14.38
C VAL A 664 3.30 25.84 -13.58
N LEU A 665 3.83 26.94 -13.06
CA LEU A 665 5.06 26.97 -12.28
C LEU A 665 4.75 27.04 -10.78
N PHE A 666 5.16 26.01 -10.04
CA PHE A 666 5.06 25.94 -8.58
C PHE A 666 6.34 26.47 -7.94
N ASN A 667 6.18 27.49 -7.11
CA ASN A 667 7.23 28.18 -6.36
C ASN A 667 6.97 28.01 -4.86
N PRO A 668 7.45 26.92 -4.23
CA PRO A 668 7.50 26.85 -2.78
C PRO A 668 8.29 28.05 -2.23
N GLN A 669 7.71 28.82 -1.32
CA GLN A 669 8.36 30.01 -0.75
C GLN A 669 9.34 29.59 0.36
N TRP A 670 10.46 28.98 -0.04
CA TRP A 670 11.47 28.47 0.87
C TRP A 670 12.02 29.55 1.80
N SER A 671 12.22 29.19 3.07
CA SER A 671 12.89 30.07 4.03
C SER A 671 14.28 30.47 3.52
N GLY A 672 14.59 31.77 3.60
CA GLY A 672 15.86 32.33 3.14
C GLY A 672 15.95 32.60 1.64
N MET A 673 14.98 32.19 0.82
CA MET A 673 14.91 32.60 -0.58
C MET A 673 14.23 33.97 -0.74
N SER A 674 14.76 34.74 -1.67
CA SER A 674 14.24 36.03 -2.13
C SER A 674 13.58 35.88 -3.50
N ALA A 675 12.89 36.93 -3.96
CA ALA A 675 12.24 36.93 -5.28
C ALA A 675 13.21 36.67 -6.44
N SER A 676 14.48 37.07 -6.34
CA SER A 676 15.49 36.85 -7.37
C SER A 676 16.05 35.43 -7.44
N ASP A 677 15.76 34.60 -6.44
CA ASP A 677 16.21 33.20 -6.41
C ASP A 677 15.30 32.29 -7.25
N PHE A 678 14.06 32.71 -7.51
CA PHE A 678 13.13 32.01 -8.39
C PHE A 678 13.49 32.25 -9.86
N ARG A 679 13.38 31.18 -10.65
CA ARG A 679 13.64 31.22 -12.10
C ARG A 679 12.33 31.05 -12.87
N THR A 680 12.13 31.93 -13.86
CA THR A 680 11.15 31.70 -14.92
C THR A 680 11.86 30.92 -16.02
N PRO A 681 11.48 29.66 -16.27
CA PRO A 681 12.14 28.86 -17.29
C PRO A 681 11.79 29.37 -18.71
N PRO A 682 12.65 29.10 -19.72
CA PRO A 682 12.27 29.32 -21.12
C PRO A 682 11.07 28.45 -21.50
N SER A 683 10.26 28.90 -22.46
CA SER A 683 9.15 28.12 -23.01
C SER A 683 9.68 27.11 -24.03
N VAL A 684 9.59 25.82 -23.72
CA VAL A 684 10.02 24.72 -24.60
C VAL A 684 8.89 23.71 -24.73
N ARG A 685 8.60 23.25 -25.95
CA ARG A 685 7.59 22.21 -26.21
C ARG A 685 8.00 20.89 -25.56
N LEU A 686 7.03 20.11 -25.11
CA LEU A 686 7.26 18.83 -24.43
C LEU A 686 8.08 17.85 -25.28
N ASP A 687 7.92 17.87 -26.60
CA ASP A 687 8.71 17.03 -27.52
C ASP A 687 10.20 17.39 -27.52
N ASP A 688 10.54 18.64 -27.19
CA ASP A 688 11.91 19.16 -27.17
C ASP A 688 12.51 19.21 -25.76
N TRP A 689 11.79 18.73 -24.73
CA TRP A 689 12.34 18.69 -23.37
C TRP A 689 13.58 17.79 -23.30
N SER A 690 14.64 18.28 -22.67
CA SER A 690 15.86 17.53 -22.39
C SER A 690 16.34 17.87 -20.98
N LEU A 691 17.36 17.18 -20.46
CA LEU A 691 17.92 17.52 -19.15
C LEU A 691 18.43 18.97 -19.05
N THR A 692 18.65 19.66 -20.17
CA THR A 692 19.16 21.05 -20.19
C THR A 692 18.22 22.07 -20.82
N SER A 693 17.02 21.67 -21.25
CA SER A 693 16.15 22.56 -22.05
C SER A 693 15.56 23.75 -21.27
N HIS A 694 15.64 23.75 -19.93
CA HIS A 694 15.10 24.81 -19.06
C HIS A 694 16.18 25.45 -18.15
N ASN A 695 17.44 25.36 -18.56
CA ASN A 695 18.58 25.89 -17.80
C ASN A 695 18.69 27.41 -17.83
#